data_AF-A0A2N9LH98-F1
#
_entry.id   AF-A0A2N9LH98-F1
#
_cell.length_a   1.000
_cell.length_b   1.000
_cell.length_c   1.000
_cell.angle_alpha   90.00
_cell.angle_beta   90.00
_cell.angle_gamma   90.00
#
_symmetry.space_group_name_H-M   'P 1'
#
loop_
_entity.id
_entity.type
_entity.pdbx_description
1 polymer ?
#
loop_
_entity_poly.entity_id
_entity_poly.type
_entity_poly.pdbx_seq_one_letter_code
_entity_poly.pdbx_strand_id
1 'polypeptide(L)'
;MLRTRLISPCLVSTLCGLFLFSIPATAAEPPWLEIHSTHFTVITDAGEKKGREVALRFEQMRAVFGTLLGKERLNQSVPLTILAFKNDKTFYQVAPLRGGQPIDVPGFLLPGDDQDFIVLNLFEEESWRAVAHDFAAMLLNYNYPPAQGWFDEGLAEYFSSIRIDNKQVELGADPELRPSLNEDLLGNQQETHPAKSLTELLGAQVWLPLPDLFSMKHDTSTRNQGTHHTLYYAESWIVMHYLLHEKKLPEMGAYFDLVLNQRLPVEDAIQKAYGMSSAQLEKAVKDYFHAQTGLFTALDSARQTNPNPAANSASIDRFPVPVGPDDSSMTSRPLPEADERALYAEVATRVPERRDIGLQELQALASMPTAADKKFESKKTEKRPDEDPDLLPTNAIGSPLAHRILAWDHIQHGEFDDASTELADAAALNPRDMWLRYYLSVLKYRDAQAKHTDIQGLPNMMLDLRSVLEWYPEMAGAYDLLAIARNEGGSTPAALQAERAAINLSPRNELYIFHLAQIYVASKKWEPAQNLLERLKASSDPQIGALAKELLDRAANERRYGIPLGAGTAQTKLTPQKSPFDVLEEDAAKRADAEKTGQSGGPGDQRLDKRPTKFFQGRLVDVDCSQAPAAILTVTAEGRSLKLRAADYKSLVLIGADDFSCDWRDRRVTVNYKPGGSTNGDVVSLEVR
;
A
#
# COMPACT_ATOMS: atom_id res chain seq x y z
N MET A 1 -53.10 -61.08 32.97
CA MET A 1 -53.70 -61.03 34.33
C MET A 1 -53.07 -59.84 35.05
N LEU A 2 -53.68 -58.66 35.01
CA LEU A 2 -54.55 -58.07 36.04
C LEU A 2 -53.95 -57.95 37.46
N ARG A 3 -53.89 -56.69 37.92
CA ARG A 3 -54.06 -56.15 39.29
C ARG A 3 -52.84 -55.68 40.10
N THR A 4 -52.67 -54.35 40.07
CA THR A 4 -52.76 -53.40 41.21
C THR A 4 -52.54 -53.93 42.64
N ARG A 5 -51.66 -53.24 43.39
CA ARG A 5 -52.02 -52.44 44.60
C ARG A 5 -50.87 -51.56 45.12
N LEU A 6 -51.21 -50.31 45.42
CA LEU A 6 -50.46 -49.30 46.18
C LEU A 6 -50.34 -49.69 47.66
N ILE A 7 -49.24 -49.32 48.35
CA ILE A 7 -49.19 -48.62 49.66
C ILE A 7 -47.86 -47.82 49.76
N SER A 8 -47.96 -46.52 50.09
CA SER A 8 -46.90 -45.58 50.52
C SER A 8 -47.10 -45.29 52.04
N PRO A 9 -46.27 -44.56 52.82
CA PRO A 9 -45.10 -43.72 52.51
C PRO A 9 -43.95 -43.77 53.58
N CYS A 10 -43.06 -42.76 53.57
CA CYS A 10 -42.01 -42.39 54.55
C CYS A 10 -40.62 -43.02 54.30
N LEU A 11 -39.48 -42.31 54.35
CA LEU A 11 -39.13 -40.89 54.53
C LEU A 11 -37.62 -40.79 54.19
N VAL A 12 -37.21 -39.72 53.49
CA VAL A 12 -35.92 -39.01 53.63
C VAL A 12 -34.60 -39.78 53.45
N SER A 13 -33.94 -39.59 52.31
CA SER A 13 -32.67 -38.85 52.29
C SER A 13 -32.19 -38.53 50.88
N THR A 14 -31.81 -37.27 50.74
CA THR A 14 -31.47 -36.49 49.57
C THR A 14 -30.09 -36.86 49.03
N LEU A 15 -29.98 -37.14 47.73
CA LEU A 15 -28.73 -37.02 47.00
C LEU A 15 -29.02 -36.41 45.61
N CYS A 16 -29.02 -35.08 45.55
CA CYS A 16 -29.00 -34.32 44.30
C CYS A 16 -27.67 -34.56 43.59
N GLY A 17 -27.65 -35.50 42.64
CA GLY A 17 -26.60 -35.56 41.61
C GLY A 17 -26.79 -34.41 40.63
N LEU A 18 -25.98 -33.36 40.80
CA LEU A 18 -25.81 -32.29 39.82
C LEU A 18 -25.24 -32.87 38.52
N PHE A 19 -26.12 -33.12 37.54
CA PHE A 19 -25.72 -33.20 36.14
C PHE A 19 -25.33 -31.78 35.68
N LEU A 20 -24.04 -31.47 35.78
CA LEU A 20 -23.43 -30.33 35.10
C LEU A 20 -23.54 -30.60 33.59
N PHE A 21 -24.58 -30.06 32.96
CA PHE A 21 -24.59 -29.83 31.53
C PHE A 21 -23.44 -28.87 31.22
N SER A 22 -22.36 -29.39 30.64
CA SER A 22 -21.33 -28.58 30.00
C SER A 22 -21.99 -27.80 28.86
N ILE A 23 -22.26 -26.52 29.09
CA ILE A 23 -22.57 -25.58 28.03
C ILE A 23 -21.33 -25.57 27.12
N PRO A 24 -21.44 -25.89 25.82
CA PRO A 24 -20.31 -25.75 24.92
C PRO A 24 -19.88 -24.28 24.96
N ALA A 25 -18.62 -24.05 25.32
CA ALA A 25 -18.00 -22.75 25.16
C ALA A 25 -18.24 -22.33 23.70
N THR A 26 -18.87 -21.17 23.50
CA THR A 26 -18.93 -20.50 22.21
C THR A 26 -17.50 -20.47 21.67
N ALA A 27 -17.24 -21.20 20.59
CA ALA A 27 -15.97 -21.13 19.89
C ALA A 27 -15.72 -19.65 19.58
N ALA A 28 -14.60 -19.10 20.05
CA ALA A 28 -14.19 -17.75 19.72
C ALA A 28 -14.24 -17.58 18.20
N GLU A 29 -14.72 -16.44 17.72
CA GLU A 29 -14.70 -16.14 16.29
C GLU A 29 -13.28 -16.33 15.76
N PRO A 30 -13.10 -16.96 14.58
CA PRO A 30 -11.78 -17.16 14.02
C PRO A 30 -11.10 -15.79 13.91
N PRO A 31 -9.82 -15.67 14.34
CA PRO A 31 -9.14 -14.39 14.30
C PRO A 31 -9.07 -13.89 12.87
N TRP A 32 -9.14 -12.57 12.69
CA TRP A 32 -8.79 -11.95 11.42
C TRP A 32 -7.36 -12.33 11.04
N LEU A 33 -7.17 -12.61 9.76
CA LEU A 33 -5.89 -13.02 9.19
C LEU A 33 -5.49 -12.06 8.09
N GLU A 34 -4.21 -11.74 8.07
CA GLU A 34 -3.55 -11.10 6.94
C GLU A 34 -2.71 -12.15 6.21
N ILE A 35 -2.94 -12.29 4.92
CA ILE A 35 -2.32 -13.27 4.05
C ILE A 35 -1.62 -12.52 2.93
N HIS A 36 -0.32 -12.77 2.78
CA HIS A 36 0.47 -12.17 1.72
C HIS A 36 0.82 -13.22 0.68
N SER A 37 0.55 -12.91 -0.59
CA SER A 37 1.10 -13.58 -1.76
C SER A 37 2.19 -12.71 -2.40
N THR A 38 2.62 -13.04 -3.61
CA THR A 38 3.62 -12.28 -4.36
C THR A 38 3.18 -10.84 -4.62
N HIS A 39 1.92 -10.63 -5.01
CA HIS A 39 1.40 -9.31 -5.42
C HIS A 39 0.28 -8.77 -4.55
N PHE A 40 -0.34 -9.58 -3.69
CA PHE A 40 -1.55 -9.19 -2.97
C PHE A 40 -1.46 -9.42 -1.47
N THR A 41 -2.11 -8.53 -0.73
CA THR A 41 -2.42 -8.68 0.69
C THR A 41 -3.92 -8.92 0.82
N VAL A 42 -4.31 -10.06 1.42
CA VAL A 42 -5.69 -10.43 1.70
C VAL A 42 -5.92 -10.37 3.19
N ILE A 43 -6.94 -9.63 3.62
CA ILE A 43 -7.36 -9.48 5.01
C ILE A 43 -8.74 -10.09 5.16
N THR A 44 -8.90 -11.08 6.05
CA THR A 44 -10.13 -11.87 6.13
C THR A 44 -10.40 -12.52 7.48
N ASP A 45 -11.67 -12.63 7.85
CA ASP A 45 -12.22 -13.43 8.96
C ASP A 45 -12.70 -14.83 8.52
N ALA A 46 -12.54 -15.19 7.25
CA ALA A 46 -13.01 -16.45 6.68
C ALA A 46 -12.07 -17.66 6.95
N GLY A 47 -10.95 -17.42 7.64
CA GLY A 47 -9.93 -18.41 7.95
C GLY A 47 -8.91 -18.62 6.82
N GLU A 48 -7.79 -19.24 7.17
CA GLU A 48 -6.59 -19.29 6.33
C GLU A 48 -6.83 -19.94 4.96
N LYS A 49 -7.62 -21.02 4.92
CA LYS A 49 -7.92 -21.74 3.67
C LYS A 49 -8.62 -20.85 2.65
N LYS A 50 -9.71 -20.18 3.05
CA LYS A 50 -10.47 -19.30 2.16
C LYS A 50 -9.65 -18.08 1.76
N GLY A 51 -8.89 -17.50 2.69
CA GLY A 51 -8.03 -16.36 2.36
C GLY A 51 -6.89 -16.70 1.39
N ARG A 52 -6.26 -17.88 1.51
CA ARG A 52 -5.26 -18.37 0.54
C ARG A 52 -5.87 -18.66 -0.82
N GLU A 53 -7.10 -19.16 -0.86
CA GLU A 53 -7.84 -19.34 -2.11
C GLU A 53 -8.09 -18.01 -2.81
N VAL A 54 -8.57 -16.99 -2.09
CA VAL A 54 -8.73 -15.64 -2.64
C VAL A 54 -7.40 -15.13 -3.20
N ALA A 55 -6.33 -15.17 -2.42
CA ALA A 55 -5.01 -14.73 -2.88
C ALA A 55 -4.58 -15.46 -4.18
N LEU A 56 -4.77 -16.78 -4.25
CA LEU A 56 -4.45 -17.58 -5.44
C LEU A 56 -5.27 -17.14 -6.65
N ARG A 57 -6.58 -16.91 -6.49
CA ARG A 57 -7.45 -16.50 -7.59
C ARG A 57 -7.03 -15.15 -8.17
N PHE A 58 -6.61 -14.19 -7.34
CA PHE A 58 -6.07 -12.92 -7.82
C PHE A 58 -4.72 -13.06 -8.52
N GLU A 59 -3.82 -13.91 -8.02
CA GLU A 59 -2.56 -14.23 -8.72
C GLU A 59 -2.81 -14.85 -10.10
N GLN A 60 -3.78 -15.77 -10.19
CA GLN A 60 -4.19 -16.39 -11.45
C GLN A 60 -4.82 -15.37 -12.41
N MET A 61 -5.76 -14.55 -11.93
CA MET A 61 -6.36 -13.48 -12.73
C MET A 61 -5.30 -12.51 -13.28
N ARG A 62 -4.34 -12.09 -12.45
CA ARG A 62 -3.23 -11.23 -12.86
C ARG A 62 -2.37 -11.87 -13.95
N ALA A 63 -2.01 -13.15 -13.79
CA ALA A 63 -1.19 -13.87 -14.76
C ALA A 63 -1.92 -14.11 -16.10
N VAL A 64 -3.22 -14.42 -16.04
CA VAL A 64 -4.08 -14.54 -17.23
C VAL A 64 -4.16 -13.20 -17.98
N PHE A 65 -4.39 -12.10 -17.26
CA PHE A 65 -4.43 -10.77 -17.86
C PHE A 65 -3.09 -10.39 -18.51
N GLY A 66 -1.96 -10.74 -17.89
CA GLY A 66 -0.64 -10.55 -18.47
C GLY A 66 -0.48 -11.29 -19.81
N THR A 67 -0.98 -12.53 -19.88
CA THR A 67 -0.99 -13.32 -21.12
C THR A 67 -1.84 -12.66 -22.21
N LEU A 68 -3.03 -12.14 -21.86
CA LEU A 68 -3.91 -11.42 -22.81
C LEU A 68 -3.25 -10.16 -23.37
N LEU A 69 -2.49 -9.42 -22.54
CA LEU A 69 -1.74 -8.25 -22.98
C LEU A 69 -0.40 -8.59 -23.66
N GLY A 70 -0.01 -9.86 -23.74
CA GLY A 70 1.30 -10.27 -24.24
C GLY A 70 2.46 -9.72 -23.38
N LYS A 71 2.24 -9.58 -22.07
CA LYS A 71 3.19 -9.04 -21.11
C LYS A 71 3.56 -10.07 -20.04
N GLU A 72 4.86 -10.28 -19.86
CA GLU A 72 5.39 -11.17 -18.81
C GLU A 72 5.27 -10.56 -17.41
N ARG A 73 5.38 -9.22 -17.30
CA ARG A 73 5.25 -8.50 -16.04
C ARG A 73 4.22 -7.39 -16.18
N LEU A 74 3.31 -7.36 -15.22
CA LEU A 74 2.38 -6.26 -15.01
C LEU A 74 2.91 -5.39 -13.87
N ASN A 75 2.76 -4.09 -14.01
CA ASN A 75 2.97 -3.08 -12.98
C ASN A 75 1.75 -3.04 -12.06
N GLN A 76 1.98 -2.75 -10.78
CA GLN A 76 0.97 -2.38 -9.79
C GLN A 76 1.34 -1.00 -9.22
N SER A 77 0.87 0.07 -9.86
CA SER A 77 1.34 1.44 -9.52
C SER A 77 0.92 1.94 -8.15
N VAL A 78 -0.21 1.41 -7.68
CA VAL A 78 -0.84 1.72 -6.40
C VAL A 78 -0.98 0.38 -5.66
N PRO A 79 -0.51 0.28 -4.40
CA PRO A 79 -0.69 -0.92 -3.59
C PRO A 79 -2.17 -1.32 -3.51
N LEU A 80 -2.48 -2.61 -3.62
CA LEU A 80 -3.85 -3.13 -3.57
C LEU A 80 -4.00 -4.10 -2.40
N THR A 81 -5.02 -3.84 -1.57
CA THR A 81 -5.42 -4.72 -0.46
C THR A 81 -6.81 -5.29 -0.71
N ILE A 82 -6.97 -6.59 -0.46
CA ILE A 82 -8.24 -7.29 -0.60
C ILE A 82 -8.84 -7.53 0.78
N LEU A 83 -9.97 -6.89 1.10
CA LEU A 83 -10.73 -7.11 2.32
C LEU A 83 -11.87 -8.10 2.04
N ALA A 84 -11.75 -9.31 2.55
CA ALA A 84 -12.66 -10.40 2.22
C ALA A 84 -13.45 -10.86 3.45
N PHE A 85 -14.74 -10.58 3.47
CA PHE A 85 -15.63 -10.86 4.58
C PHE A 85 -16.24 -12.25 4.47
N LYS A 86 -16.28 -12.99 5.57
CA LYS A 86 -16.91 -14.32 5.64
C LYS A 86 -18.43 -14.27 5.46
N ASN A 87 -19.08 -13.16 5.84
CA ASN A 87 -20.52 -13.07 5.95
C ASN A 87 -21.11 -11.82 5.26
N ASP A 88 -22.32 -11.97 4.74
CA ASP A 88 -23.08 -10.91 4.05
C ASP A 88 -23.27 -9.65 4.90
N LYS A 89 -23.55 -9.83 6.20
CA LYS A 89 -23.93 -8.72 7.07
C LYS A 89 -22.80 -7.71 7.18
N THR A 90 -21.56 -8.15 7.42
CA THR A 90 -20.40 -7.26 7.52
C THR A 90 -20.05 -6.64 6.16
N PHE A 91 -20.17 -7.40 5.07
CA PHE A 91 -19.99 -6.89 3.72
C PHE A 91 -20.96 -5.73 3.41
N TYR A 92 -22.26 -5.93 3.64
CA TYR A 92 -23.28 -4.92 3.30
C TYR A 92 -23.23 -3.65 4.15
N GLN A 93 -22.56 -3.69 5.31
CA GLN A 93 -22.37 -2.50 6.13
C GLN A 93 -21.33 -1.53 5.53
N VAL A 94 -20.38 -2.02 4.73
CA VAL A 94 -19.39 -1.19 4.00
C VAL A 94 -19.69 -1.05 2.51
N ALA A 95 -20.56 -1.88 1.96
CA ALA A 95 -20.93 -1.83 0.55
C ALA A 95 -21.51 -0.45 0.15
N PRO A 96 -21.17 0.05 -1.05
CA PRO A 96 -21.79 1.23 -1.65
C PRO A 96 -23.31 1.10 -1.73
N LEU A 97 -24.00 2.24 -1.72
CA LEU A 97 -25.46 2.29 -1.80
C LEU A 97 -25.91 2.72 -3.21
N ARG A 98 -26.81 1.96 -3.83
CA ARG A 98 -27.51 2.30 -5.07
C ARG A 98 -29.00 2.46 -4.78
N GLY A 99 -29.52 3.68 -4.93
CA GLY A 99 -30.91 3.98 -4.58
C GLY A 99 -31.23 3.80 -3.09
N GLY A 100 -30.23 3.98 -2.22
CA GLY A 100 -30.35 3.80 -0.76
C GLY A 100 -30.27 2.35 -0.27
N GLN A 101 -30.08 1.38 -1.17
CA GLN A 101 -29.86 -0.03 -0.83
C GLN A 101 -28.42 -0.44 -1.14
N PRO A 102 -27.80 -1.35 -0.37
CA PRO A 102 -26.51 -1.93 -0.73
C PRO A 102 -26.53 -2.53 -2.15
N ILE A 103 -25.40 -2.44 -2.85
CA ILE A 103 -25.23 -3.14 -4.14
C ILE A 103 -25.47 -4.64 -3.99
N ASP A 104 -25.97 -5.27 -5.05
CA ASP A 104 -26.37 -6.68 -5.11
C ASP A 104 -25.25 -7.62 -5.63
N VAL A 105 -24.09 -7.07 -5.99
CA VAL A 105 -22.91 -7.84 -6.41
C VAL A 105 -22.01 -8.21 -5.23
N PRO A 106 -21.39 -9.40 -5.21
CA PRO A 106 -20.64 -9.90 -4.06
C PRO A 106 -19.20 -9.36 -3.94
N GLY A 107 -18.89 -8.28 -4.64
CA GLY A 107 -17.61 -7.59 -4.52
C GLY A 107 -17.57 -6.28 -5.27
N PHE A 108 -16.66 -5.40 -4.89
CA PHE A 108 -16.43 -4.11 -5.53
C PHE A 108 -14.99 -3.62 -5.36
N LEU A 109 -14.52 -2.78 -6.29
CA LEU A 109 -13.23 -2.11 -6.23
C LEU A 109 -13.39 -0.64 -5.79
N LEU A 110 -12.54 -0.20 -4.86
CA LEU A 110 -12.43 1.19 -4.41
C LEU A 110 -11.04 1.72 -4.78
N PRO A 111 -10.93 2.54 -5.83
CA PRO A 111 -9.65 3.13 -6.20
C PRO A 111 -9.25 4.23 -5.21
N GLY A 112 -7.96 4.47 -5.04
CA GLY A 112 -7.42 5.59 -4.25
C GLY A 112 -6.09 6.12 -4.79
N ASP A 113 -5.73 7.36 -4.42
CA ASP A 113 -4.44 7.94 -4.85
C ASP A 113 -3.26 7.28 -4.14
N ASP A 114 -3.47 6.71 -2.94
CA ASP A 114 -2.46 6.06 -2.11
C ASP A 114 -2.48 4.53 -2.20
N GLN A 115 -3.67 3.95 -2.08
CA GLN A 115 -3.91 2.52 -2.00
C GLN A 115 -5.27 2.20 -2.64
N ASP A 116 -5.37 1.08 -3.34
CA ASP A 116 -6.62 0.53 -3.82
C ASP A 116 -7.16 -0.54 -2.86
N PHE A 117 -8.47 -0.68 -2.82
CA PHE A 117 -9.14 -1.76 -2.10
C PHE A 117 -10.03 -2.58 -3.02
N ILE A 118 -10.01 -3.89 -2.83
CA ILE A 118 -11.05 -4.79 -3.33
C ILE A 118 -11.76 -5.36 -2.11
N VAL A 119 -13.09 -5.29 -2.12
CA VAL A 119 -13.91 -5.80 -1.03
C VAL A 119 -14.74 -6.96 -1.53
N LEU A 120 -14.71 -8.09 -0.84
CA LEU A 120 -15.37 -9.33 -1.26
C LEU A 120 -16.29 -9.88 -0.19
N ASN A 121 -17.40 -10.45 -0.64
CA ASN A 121 -18.30 -11.25 0.16
C ASN A 121 -18.04 -12.75 -0.07
N LEU A 122 -17.38 -13.42 0.87
CA LEU A 122 -17.02 -14.85 0.79
C LEU A 122 -18.15 -15.79 1.25
N PHE A 123 -19.32 -15.25 1.57
CA PHE A 123 -20.54 -16.04 1.69
C PHE A 123 -21.01 -16.54 0.34
N GLU A 124 -20.91 -15.69 -0.68
CA GLU A 124 -21.21 -16.00 -2.08
C GLU A 124 -20.06 -16.78 -2.74
N GLU A 125 -20.42 -17.72 -3.61
CA GLU A 125 -19.44 -18.50 -4.37
C GLU A 125 -18.77 -17.62 -5.44
N GLU A 126 -17.48 -17.88 -5.68
CA GLU A 126 -16.68 -17.17 -6.68
C GLU A 126 -16.77 -15.63 -6.65
N SER A 127 -16.95 -15.02 -5.47
CA SER A 127 -17.14 -13.56 -5.34
C SER A 127 -16.02 -12.71 -5.92
N TRP A 128 -14.81 -13.25 -6.02
CA TRP A 128 -13.68 -12.62 -6.72
C TRP A 128 -13.95 -12.34 -8.22
N ARG A 129 -14.89 -13.05 -8.85
CA ARG A 129 -15.30 -12.79 -10.25
C ARG A 129 -16.08 -11.49 -10.40
N ALA A 130 -16.79 -11.07 -9.35
CA ALA A 130 -17.61 -9.85 -9.41
C ALA A 130 -16.76 -8.58 -9.64
N VAL A 131 -15.48 -8.62 -9.30
CA VAL A 131 -14.53 -7.52 -9.51
C VAL A 131 -13.60 -7.75 -10.71
N ALA A 132 -13.79 -8.81 -11.50
CA ALA A 132 -12.88 -9.13 -12.60
C ALA A 132 -12.86 -8.02 -13.67
N HIS A 133 -14.01 -7.42 -13.97
CA HIS A 133 -14.12 -6.27 -14.86
C HIS A 133 -13.29 -5.09 -14.35
N ASP A 134 -13.57 -4.62 -13.12
CA ASP A 134 -12.87 -3.49 -12.50
C ASP A 134 -11.36 -3.75 -12.36
N PHE A 135 -10.99 -4.97 -12.02
CA PHE A 135 -9.60 -5.38 -11.88
C PHE A 135 -8.87 -5.37 -13.23
N ALA A 136 -9.51 -5.82 -14.32
CA ALA A 136 -8.97 -5.70 -15.67
C ALA A 136 -8.78 -4.24 -16.08
N ALA A 137 -9.77 -3.38 -15.83
CA ALA A 137 -9.67 -1.95 -16.12
C ALA A 137 -8.52 -1.29 -15.34
N MET A 138 -8.37 -1.60 -14.05
CA MET A 138 -7.27 -1.14 -13.21
C MET A 138 -5.91 -1.60 -13.77
N LEU A 139 -5.75 -2.89 -14.08
CA LEU A 139 -4.51 -3.42 -14.65
C LEU A 139 -4.20 -2.78 -16.01
N LEU A 140 -5.22 -2.53 -16.83
CA LEU A 140 -5.06 -1.87 -18.12
C LEU A 140 -4.54 -0.45 -17.95
N ASN A 141 -5.05 0.30 -16.97
CA ASN A 141 -4.62 1.67 -16.70
C ASN A 141 -3.14 1.77 -16.33
N TYR A 142 -2.60 0.79 -15.61
CA TYR A 142 -1.18 0.74 -15.25
C TYR A 142 -0.28 0.13 -16.33
N ASN A 143 -0.84 -0.64 -17.25
CA ASN A 143 -0.04 -1.48 -18.15
C ASN A 143 -0.20 -1.20 -19.63
N TYR A 144 -1.13 -0.33 -20.04
CA TYR A 144 -1.37 -0.02 -21.44
C TYR A 144 -1.47 1.48 -21.67
N PRO A 145 -0.92 2.03 -22.78
CA PRO A 145 -1.11 3.44 -23.13
C PRO A 145 -2.59 3.83 -23.21
N PRO A 146 -2.92 5.12 -23.15
CA PRO A 146 -4.29 5.59 -23.37
C PRO A 146 -4.88 5.00 -24.66
N ALA A 147 -6.06 4.41 -24.56
CA ALA A 147 -6.80 3.81 -25.67
C ALA A 147 -8.21 4.43 -25.75
N GLN A 148 -8.97 4.07 -26.78
CA GLN A 148 -10.37 4.48 -26.88
C GLN A 148 -11.25 3.57 -26.02
N GLY A 149 -12.34 4.11 -25.46
CA GLY A 149 -13.17 3.42 -24.47
C GLY A 149 -13.67 2.03 -24.91
N TRP A 150 -14.01 1.83 -26.18
CA TRP A 150 -14.52 0.54 -26.66
C TRP A 150 -13.50 -0.59 -26.47
N PHE A 151 -12.20 -0.28 -26.53
CA PHE A 151 -11.14 -1.26 -26.36
C PHE A 151 -10.97 -1.62 -24.89
N ASP A 152 -10.96 -0.59 -24.03
CA ASP A 152 -10.84 -0.77 -22.59
C ASP A 152 -12.03 -1.60 -22.06
N GLU A 153 -13.25 -1.22 -22.44
CA GLU A 153 -14.47 -1.92 -22.05
C GLU A 153 -14.56 -3.31 -22.69
N GLY A 154 -14.26 -3.43 -23.98
CA GLY A 154 -14.30 -4.72 -24.66
C GLY A 154 -13.35 -5.75 -24.05
N LEU A 155 -12.15 -5.31 -23.63
CA LEU A 155 -11.19 -6.17 -22.95
C LEU A 155 -11.60 -6.49 -21.52
N ALA A 156 -12.11 -5.50 -20.78
CA ALA A 156 -12.61 -5.70 -19.41
C ALA A 156 -13.80 -6.66 -19.39
N GLU A 157 -14.75 -6.54 -20.31
CA GLU A 157 -15.89 -7.44 -20.45
C GLU A 157 -15.49 -8.84 -20.95
N TYR A 158 -14.53 -8.92 -21.88
CA TYR A 158 -14.02 -10.23 -22.28
C TYR A 158 -13.35 -10.94 -21.09
N PHE A 159 -12.58 -10.21 -20.28
CA PHE A 159 -11.93 -10.75 -19.09
C PHE A 159 -12.90 -11.06 -17.95
N SER A 160 -13.98 -10.30 -17.76
CA SER A 160 -14.95 -10.50 -16.68
C SER A 160 -15.66 -11.86 -16.75
N SER A 161 -15.67 -12.48 -17.93
CA SER A 161 -16.16 -13.85 -18.17
C SER A 161 -15.30 -14.95 -17.54
N ILE A 162 -14.14 -14.61 -16.97
CA ILE A 162 -13.15 -15.56 -16.47
C ILE A 162 -13.75 -16.57 -15.50
N ARG A 163 -13.46 -17.85 -15.73
CA ARG A 163 -13.63 -18.92 -14.74
C ARG A 163 -12.31 -19.65 -14.58
N ILE A 164 -11.97 -19.98 -13.35
CA ILE A 164 -10.68 -20.59 -13.03
C ILE A 164 -10.94 -21.79 -12.14
N ASP A 165 -10.64 -22.98 -12.64
CA ASP A 165 -10.38 -24.13 -11.77
C ASP A 165 -8.86 -24.29 -11.60
N ASN A 166 -8.40 -25.15 -10.69
CA ASN A 166 -6.95 -25.28 -10.42
C ASN A 166 -6.16 -25.94 -11.57
N LYS A 167 -6.77 -26.23 -12.71
CA LYS A 167 -6.17 -26.90 -13.87
C LYS A 167 -6.31 -26.11 -15.16
N GLN A 168 -7.46 -25.49 -15.38
CA GLN A 168 -7.79 -24.74 -16.59
C GLN A 168 -8.45 -23.40 -16.28
N VAL A 169 -8.23 -22.46 -17.19
CA VAL A 169 -8.91 -21.17 -17.26
C VAL A 169 -9.88 -21.21 -18.43
N GLU A 170 -11.05 -20.62 -18.24
CA GLU A 170 -12.10 -20.42 -19.23
C GLU A 170 -12.32 -18.92 -19.41
N LEU A 171 -12.35 -18.44 -20.65
CA LEU A 171 -12.58 -17.03 -21.02
C LEU A 171 -13.44 -16.90 -22.29
N GLY A 172 -14.07 -15.75 -22.47
CA GLY A 172 -14.87 -15.38 -23.65
C GLY A 172 -16.36 -15.66 -23.55
N ALA A 173 -16.85 -16.24 -22.45
CA ALA A 173 -18.28 -16.41 -22.23
C ALA A 173 -19.01 -15.06 -22.06
N ASP A 174 -20.34 -15.06 -22.14
CA ASP A 174 -21.14 -13.87 -21.81
C ASP A 174 -21.06 -13.63 -20.29
N PRO A 175 -20.42 -12.53 -19.84
CA PRO A 175 -20.17 -12.28 -18.41
C PRO A 175 -21.44 -11.94 -17.64
N GLU A 176 -22.47 -11.44 -18.33
CA GLU A 176 -23.75 -11.02 -17.74
C GLU A 176 -24.78 -12.16 -17.75
N LEU A 177 -24.39 -13.35 -18.19
CA LEU A 177 -25.29 -14.49 -18.25
C LEU A 177 -25.63 -15.02 -16.85
N ARG A 178 -26.84 -14.70 -16.37
CA ARG A 178 -27.38 -15.17 -15.10
C ARG A 178 -28.48 -16.22 -15.31
N PRO A 179 -28.58 -17.25 -14.45
CA PRO A 179 -29.72 -18.15 -14.47
C PRO A 179 -31.03 -17.40 -14.18
N SER A 180 -32.07 -17.74 -14.94
CA SER A 180 -33.40 -17.11 -14.85
C SER A 180 -34.26 -17.60 -13.67
N LEU A 181 -33.83 -18.68 -13.00
CA LEU A 181 -34.42 -19.17 -11.76
C LEU A 181 -33.32 -19.32 -10.71
N ASN A 182 -33.52 -18.73 -9.53
CA ASN A 182 -32.70 -18.97 -8.35
C ASN A 182 -33.45 -19.87 -7.38
N GLU A 183 -32.72 -20.76 -6.71
CA GLU A 183 -33.23 -21.58 -5.62
C GLU A 183 -32.78 -20.96 -4.30
N ASP A 184 -33.72 -20.61 -3.41
CA ASP A 184 -33.35 -20.09 -2.08
C ASP A 184 -32.78 -21.20 -1.17
N LEU A 185 -32.22 -20.82 -0.01
CA LEU A 185 -31.65 -21.76 0.97
C LEU A 185 -32.66 -22.79 1.54
N LEU A 186 -33.95 -22.63 1.27
CA LEU A 186 -35.06 -23.50 1.66
C LEU A 186 -35.58 -24.35 0.48
N GLY A 187 -34.97 -24.25 -0.70
CA GLY A 187 -35.38 -24.98 -1.91
C GLY A 187 -36.54 -24.34 -2.67
N ASN A 188 -36.88 -23.07 -2.39
CA ASN A 188 -37.94 -22.39 -3.13
C ASN A 188 -37.38 -21.82 -4.43
N GLN A 189 -38.04 -22.14 -5.55
CA GLN A 189 -37.70 -21.57 -6.84
C GLN A 189 -38.30 -20.18 -6.99
N GLN A 190 -37.45 -19.18 -7.25
CA GLN A 190 -37.83 -17.82 -7.53
C GLN A 190 -37.43 -17.47 -8.96
N GLU A 191 -38.42 -17.17 -9.80
CA GLU A 191 -38.19 -16.56 -11.11
C GLU A 191 -37.57 -15.18 -10.89
N THR A 192 -36.35 -15.00 -11.36
CA THR A 192 -35.72 -13.69 -11.46
C THR A 192 -35.91 -13.20 -12.89
N HIS A 193 -36.22 -11.91 -13.05
CA HIS A 193 -36.14 -11.25 -14.35
C HIS A 193 -34.81 -10.49 -14.38
N PRO A 194 -33.66 -11.17 -14.61
CA PRO A 194 -32.39 -10.49 -14.71
C PRO A 194 -32.42 -9.51 -15.88
N ALA A 195 -31.56 -8.50 -15.82
CA ALA A 195 -31.29 -7.68 -16.98
C ALA A 195 -30.82 -8.56 -18.16
N LYS A 196 -31.05 -8.08 -19.39
CA LYS A 196 -30.65 -8.81 -20.59
C LYS A 196 -29.14 -9.00 -20.62
N SER A 197 -28.70 -10.23 -20.91
CA SER A 197 -27.27 -10.52 -21.10
C SER A 197 -26.72 -9.85 -22.36
N LEU A 198 -25.40 -9.80 -22.52
CA LEU A 198 -24.78 -9.17 -23.71
C LEU A 198 -25.20 -9.89 -25.00
N THR A 199 -25.26 -11.22 -24.97
CA THR A 199 -25.73 -12.06 -26.08
C THR A 199 -27.18 -11.75 -26.45
N GLU A 200 -28.06 -11.55 -25.46
CA GLU A 200 -29.46 -11.16 -25.71
C GLU A 200 -29.60 -9.77 -26.31
N LEU A 201 -28.77 -8.82 -25.87
CA LEU A 201 -28.76 -7.46 -26.42
C LEU A 201 -28.34 -7.46 -27.89
N LEU A 202 -27.25 -8.17 -28.23
CA LEU A 202 -26.74 -8.28 -29.60
C LEU A 202 -27.68 -9.03 -30.53
N GLY A 203 -28.44 -10.01 -30.02
CA GLY A 203 -29.42 -10.77 -30.80
C GLY A 203 -30.74 -10.04 -31.05
N ALA A 204 -31.09 -9.05 -30.23
CA ALA A 204 -32.40 -8.39 -30.27
C ALA A 204 -32.38 -6.96 -30.83
N GLN A 205 -31.23 -6.28 -30.85
CA GLN A 205 -31.12 -4.87 -31.18
C GLN A 205 -30.37 -4.60 -32.50
N VAL A 206 -30.60 -3.43 -33.07
CA VAL A 206 -29.81 -2.93 -34.20
C VAL A 206 -28.48 -2.44 -33.67
N TRP A 207 -27.39 -2.98 -34.20
CA TRP A 207 -26.03 -2.61 -33.79
C TRP A 207 -25.69 -1.18 -34.22
N LEU A 208 -24.82 -0.53 -33.45
CA LEU A 208 -24.18 0.73 -33.78
C LEU A 208 -23.25 0.53 -34.99
N PRO A 209 -23.13 1.54 -35.87
CA PRO A 209 -22.05 1.55 -36.84
C PRO A 209 -20.71 1.52 -36.11
N LEU A 210 -19.76 0.67 -36.56
CA LEU A 210 -18.45 0.58 -35.91
C LEU A 210 -17.72 1.93 -35.73
N PRO A 211 -17.77 2.88 -36.68
CA PRO A 211 -17.16 4.19 -36.47
C PRO A 211 -17.76 4.96 -35.29
N ASP A 212 -19.05 4.82 -35.03
CA ASP A 212 -19.74 5.46 -33.91
C ASP A 212 -19.32 4.79 -32.60
N LEU A 213 -19.37 3.45 -32.53
CA LEU A 213 -18.87 2.68 -31.39
C LEU A 213 -17.43 3.08 -31.01
N PHE A 214 -16.55 3.17 -32.00
CA PHE A 214 -15.13 3.44 -31.80
C PHE A 214 -14.85 4.90 -31.44
N SER A 215 -15.73 5.84 -31.82
CA SER A 215 -15.58 7.27 -31.53
C SER A 215 -16.30 7.72 -30.26
N MET A 216 -17.19 6.90 -29.70
CA MET A 216 -17.88 7.20 -28.45
C MET A 216 -16.87 7.47 -27.33
N LYS A 217 -16.98 8.66 -26.73
CA LYS A 217 -16.25 8.99 -25.52
C LYS A 217 -16.90 8.22 -24.36
N HIS A 218 -16.18 7.22 -23.87
CA HIS A 218 -16.53 6.51 -22.65
C HIS A 218 -15.38 6.72 -21.67
N ASP A 219 -15.67 7.40 -20.57
CA ASP A 219 -14.67 7.64 -19.53
C ASP A 219 -14.80 6.55 -18.48
N THR A 220 -13.98 5.51 -18.63
CA THR A 220 -13.90 4.37 -17.70
C THR A 220 -13.41 4.80 -16.31
N SER A 221 -12.81 6.00 -16.18
CA SER A 221 -12.28 6.54 -14.92
C SER A 221 -13.36 7.21 -14.06
N THR A 222 -14.55 7.49 -14.61
CA THR A 222 -15.62 8.13 -13.84
C THR A 222 -16.39 7.11 -12.98
N ARG A 223 -16.34 7.35 -11.67
CA ARG A 223 -16.87 6.60 -10.51
C ARG A 223 -18.34 6.14 -10.55
N ASN A 224 -19.07 6.41 -11.63
CA ASN A 224 -20.46 6.04 -11.84
C ASN A 224 -20.60 5.26 -13.16
N GLN A 225 -20.00 4.08 -13.22
CA GLN A 225 -20.40 3.12 -14.24
C GLN A 225 -21.88 2.78 -13.99
N GLY A 226 -22.70 3.12 -14.99
CA GLY A 226 -24.13 2.83 -14.98
C GLY A 226 -24.37 1.33 -15.09
N THR A 227 -25.50 0.93 -15.64
CA THR A 227 -25.72 -0.49 -15.96
C THR A 227 -24.81 -0.90 -17.12
N HIS A 228 -23.95 -1.92 -16.93
CA HIS A 228 -23.16 -2.58 -18.00
C HIS A 228 -24.05 -3.23 -19.09
N HIS A 229 -25.36 -3.19 -18.91
CA HIS A 229 -26.38 -3.78 -19.79
C HIS A 229 -26.76 -2.85 -20.96
N THR A 230 -25.78 -2.21 -21.58
CA THR A 230 -26.02 -1.39 -22.79
C THR A 230 -25.43 -2.04 -24.03
N LEU A 231 -25.95 -1.65 -25.18
CA LEU A 231 -25.44 -2.12 -26.47
C LEU A 231 -23.96 -1.75 -26.69
N TYR A 232 -23.49 -0.65 -26.08
CA TYR A 232 -22.09 -0.24 -26.14
C TYR A 232 -21.14 -1.29 -25.54
N TYR A 233 -21.43 -1.79 -24.34
CA TYR A 233 -20.63 -2.85 -23.69
C TYR A 233 -20.71 -4.15 -24.49
N ALA A 234 -21.92 -4.52 -24.93
CA ALA A 234 -22.14 -5.76 -25.70
C ALA A 234 -21.37 -5.76 -27.03
N GLU A 235 -21.39 -4.66 -27.78
CA GLU A 235 -20.65 -4.53 -29.04
C GLU A 235 -19.13 -4.44 -28.81
N SER A 236 -18.69 -3.72 -27.78
CA SER A 236 -17.28 -3.65 -27.40
C SER A 236 -16.72 -5.03 -27.05
N TRP A 237 -17.47 -5.81 -26.27
CA TRP A 237 -17.15 -7.19 -25.92
C TRP A 237 -17.00 -8.10 -27.15
N ILE A 238 -17.99 -8.12 -28.05
CA ILE A 238 -17.95 -9.03 -29.20
C ILE A 238 -16.91 -8.60 -30.26
N VAL A 239 -16.62 -7.31 -30.39
CA VAL A 239 -15.51 -6.82 -31.20
C VAL A 239 -14.18 -7.32 -30.64
N MET A 240 -13.97 -7.20 -29.32
CA MET A 240 -12.76 -7.73 -28.68
C MET A 240 -12.63 -9.24 -28.86
N HIS A 241 -13.74 -9.97 -28.67
CA HIS A 241 -13.80 -11.40 -28.87
C HIS A 241 -13.41 -11.80 -30.31
N TYR A 242 -13.89 -11.08 -31.33
CA TYR A 242 -13.51 -11.28 -32.73
C TYR A 242 -12.01 -10.99 -32.97
N LEU A 243 -11.49 -9.87 -32.43
CA LEU A 243 -10.09 -9.48 -32.62
C LEU A 243 -9.11 -10.48 -31.99
N LEU A 244 -9.44 -11.01 -30.82
CA LEU A 244 -8.67 -12.07 -30.16
C LEU A 244 -8.70 -13.37 -30.98
N HIS A 245 -9.89 -13.80 -31.41
CA HIS A 245 -10.07 -15.04 -32.17
C HIS A 245 -9.33 -15.03 -33.51
N GLU A 246 -9.47 -13.95 -34.28
CA GLU A 246 -8.80 -13.76 -35.57
C GLU A 246 -7.31 -13.36 -35.44
N LYS A 247 -6.80 -13.25 -34.21
CA LYS A 247 -5.43 -12.82 -33.90
C LYS A 247 -5.07 -11.46 -34.51
N LYS A 248 -6.04 -10.54 -34.50
CA LYS A 248 -5.96 -9.18 -35.05
C LYS A 248 -5.62 -8.09 -34.01
N LEU A 249 -5.30 -8.49 -32.78
CA LEU A 249 -4.81 -7.57 -31.76
C LEU A 249 -3.50 -6.85 -32.13
N PRO A 250 -2.51 -7.46 -32.81
CA PRO A 250 -1.27 -6.76 -33.19
C PRO A 250 -1.50 -5.52 -34.07
N GLU A 251 -2.52 -5.53 -34.93
CA GLU A 251 -2.92 -4.42 -35.79
C GLU A 251 -3.46 -3.22 -34.98
N MET A 252 -3.81 -3.42 -33.70
CA MET A 252 -4.36 -2.37 -32.86
C MET A 252 -3.38 -1.23 -32.58
N GLY A 253 -2.09 -1.54 -32.47
CA GLY A 253 -1.06 -0.51 -32.31
C GLY A 253 -1.06 0.47 -33.49
N ALA A 254 -1.23 -0.05 -34.72
CA ALA A 254 -1.32 0.78 -35.91
C ALA A 254 -2.62 1.61 -35.94
N TYR A 255 -3.75 1.00 -35.58
CA TYR A 255 -5.03 1.70 -35.48
C TYR A 255 -4.96 2.87 -34.48
N PHE A 256 -4.46 2.63 -33.26
CA PHE A 256 -4.38 3.69 -32.24
C PHE A 256 -3.40 4.78 -32.61
N ASP A 257 -2.28 4.47 -33.27
CA ASP A 257 -1.39 5.51 -33.79
C ASP A 257 -2.10 6.42 -34.81
N LEU A 258 -2.86 5.83 -35.73
CA LEU A 258 -3.62 6.57 -36.75
C LEU A 258 -4.68 7.49 -36.11
N VAL A 259 -5.41 7.03 -35.11
CA VAL A 259 -6.51 7.80 -34.50
C VAL A 259 -6.00 8.78 -33.43
N LEU A 260 -5.16 8.33 -32.50
CA LEU A 260 -4.76 9.11 -31.33
C LEU A 260 -3.61 10.07 -31.64
N ASN A 261 -2.61 9.64 -32.43
CA ASN A 261 -1.44 10.46 -32.73
C ASN A 261 -1.61 11.23 -34.05
N GLN A 262 -2.07 10.56 -35.12
CA GLN A 262 -2.20 11.17 -36.44
C GLN A 262 -3.57 11.84 -36.68
N ARG A 263 -4.56 11.62 -35.80
CA ARG A 263 -5.90 12.22 -35.85
C ARG A 263 -6.69 11.91 -37.12
N LEU A 264 -6.49 10.72 -37.70
CA LEU A 264 -7.31 10.27 -38.82
C LEU A 264 -8.75 9.97 -38.36
N PRO A 265 -9.75 10.16 -39.23
CA PRO A 265 -11.09 9.64 -39.01
C PRO A 265 -11.06 8.12 -38.75
N VAL A 266 -11.93 7.64 -37.87
CA VAL A 266 -11.99 6.23 -37.46
C VAL A 266 -12.14 5.30 -38.66
N GLU A 267 -12.98 5.65 -39.64
CA GLU A 267 -13.20 4.83 -40.83
C GLU A 267 -11.93 4.62 -41.66
N ASP A 268 -11.17 5.69 -41.90
CA ASP A 268 -9.89 5.64 -42.62
C ASP A 268 -8.84 4.83 -41.81
N ALA A 269 -8.86 4.98 -40.49
CA ALA A 269 -7.96 4.26 -39.60
C ALA A 269 -8.25 2.75 -39.59
N ILE A 270 -9.53 2.35 -39.55
CA ILE A 270 -9.95 0.94 -39.67
C ILE A 270 -9.45 0.37 -41.00
N GLN A 271 -9.68 1.07 -42.10
CA GLN A 271 -9.27 0.60 -43.43
C GLN A 271 -7.76 0.41 -43.53
N LYS A 272 -6.97 1.35 -43.01
CA LYS A 272 -5.50 1.27 -43.05
C LYS A 272 -4.94 0.21 -42.10
N ALA A 273 -5.51 0.05 -40.91
CA ALA A 273 -5.01 -0.88 -39.92
C ALA A 273 -5.39 -2.34 -40.23
N TYR A 274 -6.65 -2.58 -40.63
CA TYR A 274 -7.19 -3.93 -40.81
C TYR A 274 -7.30 -4.38 -42.27
N GLY A 275 -7.06 -3.49 -43.23
CA GLY A 275 -7.13 -3.80 -44.66
C GLY A 275 -8.55 -4.03 -45.19
N MET A 276 -9.58 -3.60 -44.45
CA MET A 276 -11.00 -3.74 -44.82
C MET A 276 -11.79 -2.51 -44.39
N SER A 277 -12.87 -2.17 -45.09
CA SER A 277 -13.70 -1.02 -44.71
C SER A 277 -14.39 -1.23 -43.37
N SER A 278 -14.82 -0.15 -42.73
CA SER A 278 -15.65 -0.13 -41.51
C SER A 278 -16.85 -1.11 -41.62
N ALA A 279 -17.59 -1.02 -42.72
CA ALA A 279 -18.75 -1.88 -42.99
C ALA A 279 -18.38 -3.36 -43.22
N GLN A 280 -17.22 -3.64 -43.82
CA GLN A 280 -16.73 -5.00 -43.98
C GLN A 280 -16.34 -5.61 -42.63
N LEU A 281 -15.66 -4.83 -41.77
CA LEU A 281 -15.32 -5.26 -40.41
C LEU A 281 -16.57 -5.49 -39.57
N GLU A 282 -17.54 -4.58 -39.62
CA GLU A 282 -18.81 -4.71 -38.89
C GLU A 282 -19.55 -5.99 -39.29
N LYS A 283 -19.64 -6.24 -40.61
CA LYS A 283 -20.22 -7.48 -41.11
C LYS A 283 -19.45 -8.72 -40.62
N ALA A 284 -18.12 -8.68 -40.65
CA ALA A 284 -17.30 -9.80 -40.18
C ALA A 284 -17.53 -10.10 -38.69
N VAL A 285 -17.65 -9.08 -37.83
CA VAL A 285 -17.96 -9.25 -36.40
C VAL A 285 -19.37 -9.81 -36.20
N LYS A 286 -20.37 -9.36 -36.97
CA LYS A 286 -21.74 -9.90 -36.93
C LYS A 286 -21.81 -11.35 -37.38
N ASP A 287 -21.19 -11.66 -38.52
CA ASP A 287 -21.11 -13.02 -39.05
C ASP A 287 -20.40 -13.94 -38.05
N TYR A 288 -19.34 -13.45 -37.40
CA TYR A 288 -18.63 -14.14 -36.32
C TYR A 288 -19.54 -14.42 -35.11
N PHE A 289 -20.25 -13.41 -34.60
CA PHE A 289 -21.18 -13.55 -33.48
C PHE A 289 -22.24 -14.62 -33.77
N HIS A 290 -22.86 -14.58 -34.94
CA HIS A 290 -23.87 -15.58 -35.33
C HIS A 290 -23.29 -16.99 -35.53
N ALA A 291 -21.99 -17.12 -35.80
CA ALA A 291 -21.31 -18.41 -35.85
C ALA A 291 -20.98 -18.99 -34.47
N GLN A 292 -21.06 -18.20 -33.38
CA GLN A 292 -20.78 -18.66 -32.01
C GLN A 292 -21.93 -19.47 -31.42
N THR A 293 -22.13 -20.70 -31.91
CA THR A 293 -23.15 -21.63 -31.41
C THR A 293 -23.05 -21.89 -29.91
N GLY A 294 -21.85 -21.80 -29.34
CA GLY A 294 -21.64 -21.95 -27.91
C GLY A 294 -22.28 -20.86 -27.05
N LEU A 295 -22.24 -19.60 -27.50
CA LEU A 295 -22.87 -18.48 -26.78
C LEU A 295 -24.39 -18.66 -26.72
N PHE A 296 -25.00 -19.03 -27.84
CA PHE A 296 -26.44 -19.28 -27.90
C PHE A 296 -26.85 -20.53 -27.11
N THR A 297 -26.01 -21.58 -27.11
CA THR A 297 -26.27 -22.79 -26.30
C THR A 297 -26.22 -22.47 -24.80
N ALA A 298 -25.26 -21.66 -24.37
CA ALA A 298 -25.17 -21.18 -22.99
C ALA A 298 -26.39 -20.34 -22.61
N LEU A 299 -26.80 -19.41 -23.49
CA LEU A 299 -28.00 -18.61 -23.30
C LEU A 299 -29.26 -19.47 -23.15
N ASP A 300 -29.46 -20.43 -24.04
CA ASP A 300 -30.60 -21.35 -23.99
C ASP A 300 -30.56 -22.23 -22.72
N SER A 301 -29.38 -22.56 -22.23
CA SER A 301 -29.19 -23.32 -20.98
C SER A 301 -29.51 -22.48 -19.74
N ALA A 302 -29.13 -21.20 -19.70
CA ALA A 302 -29.44 -20.28 -18.60
C ALA A 302 -30.95 -19.98 -18.46
N ARG A 303 -31.72 -20.19 -19.54
CA ARG A 303 -33.19 -20.12 -19.56
C ARG A 303 -33.88 -21.40 -19.07
N GLN A 304 -33.15 -22.50 -18.83
CA GLN A 304 -33.71 -23.78 -18.40
C GLN A 304 -33.75 -23.91 -16.88
N THR A 305 -34.69 -24.69 -16.35
CA THR A 305 -34.95 -24.92 -14.91
C THR A 305 -33.90 -25.81 -14.21
N ASN A 306 -32.99 -26.44 -14.95
CA ASN A 306 -31.84 -27.19 -14.45
C ASN A 306 -30.68 -27.02 -15.45
N PRO A 307 -29.99 -25.88 -15.42
CA PRO A 307 -28.91 -25.62 -16.37
C PRO A 307 -27.82 -26.68 -16.22
N ASN A 308 -27.47 -27.35 -17.31
CA ASN A 308 -26.34 -28.27 -17.30
C ASN A 308 -25.05 -27.44 -17.28
N PRO A 309 -24.21 -27.50 -16.21
CA PRO A 309 -23.01 -26.67 -16.12
C PRO A 309 -22.01 -26.94 -17.26
N ALA A 310 -22.09 -28.11 -17.90
CA ALA A 310 -21.29 -28.48 -19.06
C ALA A 310 -21.76 -27.84 -20.39
N ALA A 311 -22.95 -27.22 -20.45
CA ALA A 311 -23.48 -26.61 -21.68
C ALA A 311 -23.00 -25.16 -21.89
N ASN A 312 -22.54 -24.49 -20.84
CA ASN A 312 -21.93 -23.15 -20.91
C ASN A 312 -20.57 -23.14 -21.61
N SER A 313 -20.09 -24.31 -22.06
CA SER A 313 -18.68 -24.61 -22.28
C SER A 313 -18.24 -24.57 -23.75
N ALA A 314 -19.13 -24.13 -24.64
CA ALA A 314 -18.97 -24.31 -26.09
C ALA A 314 -18.41 -23.07 -26.84
N SER A 315 -18.27 -21.91 -26.17
CA SER A 315 -17.71 -20.66 -26.73
C SER A 315 -16.51 -20.15 -25.92
N ILE A 316 -15.77 -21.07 -25.31
CA ILE A 316 -14.79 -20.76 -24.27
C ILE A 316 -13.38 -21.04 -24.78
N ASP A 317 -12.51 -20.05 -24.69
CA ASP A 317 -11.07 -20.28 -24.80
C ASP A 317 -10.60 -20.98 -23.52
N ARG A 318 -10.10 -22.21 -23.69
CA ARG A 318 -9.55 -23.03 -22.60
C ARG A 318 -8.05 -23.18 -22.71
N PHE A 319 -7.36 -22.88 -21.61
CA PHE A 319 -5.92 -23.06 -21.52
C PHE A 319 -5.52 -23.44 -20.09
N PRO A 320 -4.36 -24.09 -19.90
CA PRO A 320 -3.90 -24.45 -18.57
C PRO A 320 -3.69 -23.21 -17.70
N VAL A 321 -3.94 -23.37 -16.40
CA VAL A 321 -3.70 -22.31 -15.42
C VAL A 321 -2.22 -21.90 -15.41
N PRO A 322 -1.91 -20.60 -15.52
CA PRO A 322 -0.53 -20.13 -15.56
C PRO A 322 0.18 -20.16 -14.20
N VAL A 323 -0.58 -20.13 -13.09
CA VAL A 323 -0.05 -20.14 -11.71
C VAL A 323 -0.83 -21.15 -10.86
N GLY A 324 -0.17 -22.23 -10.47
CA GLY A 324 -0.73 -23.26 -9.60
C GLY A 324 -0.65 -22.90 -8.11
N PRO A 325 -1.33 -23.67 -7.23
CA PRO A 325 -1.23 -23.50 -5.78
C PRO A 325 0.20 -23.62 -5.23
N ASP A 326 1.03 -24.44 -5.88
CA ASP A 326 2.42 -24.69 -5.47
C ASP A 326 3.41 -23.62 -5.96
N ASP A 327 2.98 -22.76 -6.89
CA ASP A 327 3.81 -21.70 -7.48
C ASP A 327 3.76 -20.40 -6.68
N SER A 328 2.82 -20.27 -5.73
CA SER A 328 2.62 -19.06 -4.94
C SER A 328 3.01 -19.29 -3.48
N SER A 329 4.15 -18.72 -3.07
CA SER A 329 4.53 -18.70 -1.65
C SER A 329 3.63 -17.73 -0.90
N MET A 330 2.83 -18.25 0.02
CA MET A 330 1.90 -17.44 0.81
C MET A 330 2.20 -17.54 2.30
N THR A 331 2.26 -16.39 2.97
CA THR A 331 2.42 -16.29 4.42
C THR A 331 1.11 -15.82 5.06
N SER A 332 0.85 -16.24 6.29
CA SER A 332 -0.33 -15.82 7.05
C SER A 332 0.08 -15.38 8.45
N ARG A 333 -0.50 -14.28 8.92
CA ARG A 333 -0.35 -13.80 10.29
C ARG A 333 -1.70 -13.36 10.87
N PRO A 334 -1.95 -13.53 12.18
CA PRO A 334 -3.10 -12.93 12.83
C PRO A 334 -3.06 -11.40 12.74
N LEU A 335 -4.22 -10.79 12.51
CA LEU A 335 -4.41 -9.35 12.53
C LEU A 335 -5.01 -8.92 13.89
N PRO A 336 -4.49 -7.88 14.56
CA PRO A 336 -5.02 -7.40 15.84
C PRO A 336 -6.40 -6.74 15.71
N GLU A 337 -7.25 -6.89 16.74
CA GLU A 337 -8.66 -6.43 16.73
C GLU A 337 -8.85 -4.96 16.29
N ALA A 338 -7.95 -4.10 16.76
CA ALA A 338 -7.99 -2.67 16.47
C ALA A 338 -7.64 -2.37 15.00
N ASP A 339 -6.83 -3.22 14.36
CA ASP A 339 -6.35 -3.03 13.00
C ASP A 339 -7.44 -3.46 12.00
N GLU A 340 -8.17 -4.57 12.21
CA GLU A 340 -9.28 -4.87 11.30
C GLU A 340 -10.40 -3.84 11.39
N ARG A 341 -10.70 -3.31 12.59
CA ARG A 341 -11.74 -2.29 12.76
C ARG A 341 -11.34 -1.00 12.06
N ALA A 342 -10.05 -0.64 12.11
CA ALA A 342 -9.52 0.52 11.39
C ALA A 342 -9.59 0.33 9.87
N LEU A 343 -9.23 -0.84 9.33
CA LEU A 343 -9.31 -1.14 7.89
C LEU A 343 -10.76 -1.18 7.38
N TYR A 344 -11.64 -1.76 8.18
CA TYR A 344 -13.07 -1.73 7.92
C TYR A 344 -13.58 -0.29 7.81
N ALA A 345 -13.18 0.56 8.77
CA ALA A 345 -13.55 1.96 8.79
C ALA A 345 -12.92 2.75 7.63
N GLU A 346 -11.69 2.44 7.21
CA GLU A 346 -11.05 3.01 6.03
C GLU A 346 -11.83 2.73 4.74
N VAL A 347 -12.27 1.48 4.55
CA VAL A 347 -13.14 1.16 3.41
C VAL A 347 -14.43 1.98 3.47
N ALA A 348 -15.01 2.15 4.66
CA ALA A 348 -16.19 2.99 4.85
C ALA A 348 -15.93 4.49 4.59
N THR A 349 -14.76 5.05 4.92
CA THR A 349 -14.43 6.46 4.62
C THR A 349 -14.33 6.72 3.11
N ARG A 350 -13.90 5.70 2.35
CA ARG A 350 -13.79 5.76 0.89
C ARG A 350 -15.13 5.59 0.17
N VAL A 351 -16.19 5.17 0.86
CA VAL A 351 -17.56 5.09 0.30
C VAL A 351 -18.33 6.35 0.74
N PRO A 352 -18.71 7.26 -0.17
CA PRO A 352 -19.29 8.55 0.20
C PRO A 352 -20.49 8.46 1.15
N GLU A 353 -21.37 7.49 0.95
CA GLU A 353 -22.57 7.29 1.76
C GLU A 353 -22.29 6.69 3.15
N ARG A 354 -21.08 6.20 3.38
CA ARG A 354 -20.64 5.56 4.63
C ARG A 354 -19.57 6.36 5.37
N ARG A 355 -19.09 7.45 4.78
CA ARG A 355 -17.90 8.16 5.25
C ARG A 355 -17.97 8.59 6.71
N ASP A 356 -19.08 9.21 7.11
CA ASP A 356 -19.24 9.73 8.48
C ASP A 356 -19.16 8.61 9.54
N ILE A 357 -19.70 7.43 9.23
CA ILE A 357 -19.65 6.26 10.11
C ILE A 357 -18.21 5.75 10.22
N GLY A 358 -17.49 5.68 9.09
CA GLY A 358 -16.07 5.30 9.06
C GLY A 358 -15.22 6.25 9.91
N LEU A 359 -15.39 7.56 9.75
CA LEU A 359 -14.64 8.56 10.53
C LEU A 359 -14.92 8.48 12.03
N GLN A 360 -16.20 8.31 12.41
CA GLN A 360 -16.56 8.17 13.81
C GLN A 360 -15.86 6.96 14.47
N GLU A 361 -15.79 5.85 13.76
CA GLU A 361 -15.11 4.64 14.23
C GLU A 361 -13.59 4.86 14.31
N LEU A 362 -12.98 5.50 13.32
CA LEU A 362 -11.54 5.81 13.33
C LEU A 362 -11.17 6.75 14.49
N GLN A 363 -11.95 7.80 14.73
CA GLN A 363 -11.75 8.72 15.86
C GLN A 363 -11.88 8.00 17.21
N ALA A 364 -12.83 7.06 17.32
CA ALA A 364 -12.95 6.23 18.51
C ALA A 364 -11.70 5.35 18.69
N LEU A 365 -11.21 4.70 17.63
CA LEU A 365 -10.01 3.86 17.70
C LEU A 365 -8.73 4.66 18.00
N ALA A 366 -8.59 5.88 17.48
CA ALA A 366 -7.47 6.77 17.74
C ALA A 366 -7.47 7.32 19.19
N SER A 367 -8.62 7.43 19.84
CA SER A 367 -8.73 7.96 21.21
C SER A 367 -8.82 6.89 22.31
N MET A 368 -9.05 5.62 21.97
CA MET A 368 -9.22 4.54 22.93
C MET A 368 -7.89 3.90 23.35
N PRO A 369 -7.49 3.93 24.64
CA PRO A 369 -6.22 3.33 25.07
C PRO A 369 -6.14 1.83 24.77
N THR A 370 -5.12 1.46 24.01
CA THR A 370 -4.80 0.08 23.64
C THR A 370 -4.21 -0.70 24.82
N ALA A 371 -4.06 -2.02 24.66
CA ALA A 371 -3.34 -2.84 25.63
C ALA A 371 -1.87 -2.41 25.79
N ALA A 372 -1.25 -1.90 24.73
CA ALA A 372 0.11 -1.35 24.78
C ALA A 372 0.15 -0.07 25.62
N ASP A 373 -0.81 0.83 25.45
CA ASP A 373 -0.90 2.09 26.20
C ASP A 373 -1.11 1.84 27.69
N LYS A 374 -2.02 0.92 28.02
CA LYS A 374 -2.27 0.51 29.43
C LYS A 374 -1.02 -0.10 30.06
N LYS A 375 -0.25 -0.89 29.30
CA LYS A 375 1.01 -1.46 29.76
C LYS A 375 2.09 -0.39 29.95
N PHE A 376 2.14 0.62 29.08
CA PHE A 376 3.06 1.75 29.22
C PHE A 376 2.71 2.61 30.44
N GLU A 377 1.45 2.99 30.61
CA GLU A 377 0.98 3.76 31.78
C GLU A 377 1.20 3.01 33.10
N SER A 378 1.00 1.69 33.13
CA SER A 378 1.28 0.87 34.31
C SER A 378 2.77 0.84 34.70
N LYS A 379 3.68 0.93 33.73
CA LYS A 379 5.13 1.02 33.98
C LYS A 379 5.54 2.41 34.47
N LYS A 380 4.86 3.46 34.01
CA LYS A 380 5.10 4.86 34.40
C LYS A 380 4.68 5.13 35.86
N THR A 381 3.71 4.38 36.38
CA THR A 381 3.26 4.47 37.79
C THR A 381 4.23 3.80 38.77
N GLU A 382 5.09 2.88 38.32
CA GLU A 382 6.23 2.33 39.07
C GLU A 382 7.48 3.21 38.90
N LYS A 383 7.48 4.42 39.49
CA LYS A 383 8.57 5.42 39.31
C LYS A 383 9.99 4.90 39.60
N ARG A 384 10.92 5.16 38.68
CA ARG A 384 12.34 5.47 38.99
C ARG A 384 12.49 6.99 39.22
N PRO A 385 13.40 7.47 40.10
CA PRO A 385 13.48 8.87 40.48
C PRO A 385 14.25 9.79 39.50
N ASP A 386 14.87 9.26 38.43
CA ASP A 386 15.91 9.97 37.66
C ASP A 386 15.63 10.07 36.14
N GLU A 387 14.37 10.15 35.69
CA GLU A 387 14.08 10.36 34.26
C GLU A 387 14.09 11.84 33.85
N ASP A 388 14.83 12.11 32.77
CA ASP A 388 15.15 13.40 32.16
C ASP A 388 13.90 14.08 31.55
N PRO A 389 13.55 15.33 31.92
CA PRO A 389 12.31 15.98 31.49
C PRO A 389 12.23 16.38 30.00
N ASP A 390 13.27 16.15 29.20
CA ASP A 390 13.36 16.61 27.79
C ASP A 390 12.98 15.55 26.72
N LEU A 391 12.53 14.35 27.10
CA LEU A 391 11.80 13.48 26.18
C LEU A 391 10.32 13.86 26.24
N LEU A 392 9.85 14.71 25.31
CA LEU A 392 8.44 15.02 25.14
C LEU A 392 7.65 13.69 25.09
N PRO A 393 6.83 13.36 26.10
CA PRO A 393 5.92 12.24 25.94
C PRO A 393 4.91 12.69 24.89
N THR A 394 4.95 12.10 23.70
CA THR A 394 3.79 12.17 22.81
C THR A 394 2.65 11.54 23.60
N ASN A 395 1.60 12.32 23.89
CA ASN A 395 0.37 11.81 24.51
C ASN A 395 -0.42 10.93 23.53
N ALA A 396 0.19 10.55 22.41
CA ALA A 396 -0.34 9.62 21.42
C ALA A 396 -0.74 8.31 22.11
N ILE A 397 -1.98 7.93 21.91
CA ILE A 397 -2.62 6.73 22.44
C ILE A 397 -3.46 6.13 21.31
N GLY A 398 -4.03 4.94 21.49
CA GLY A 398 -4.96 4.39 20.51
C GLY A 398 -4.29 3.70 19.34
N SER A 399 -5.06 3.48 18.28
CA SER A 399 -4.63 2.69 17.12
C SER A 399 -3.70 3.52 16.21
N PRO A 400 -2.44 3.10 15.99
CA PRO A 400 -1.56 3.77 15.04
C PRO A 400 -2.12 3.75 13.61
N LEU A 401 -2.83 2.68 13.25
CA LEU A 401 -3.47 2.55 11.95
C LEU A 401 -4.63 3.54 11.81
N ALA A 402 -5.44 3.74 12.85
CA ALA A 402 -6.52 4.71 12.82
C ALA A 402 -5.99 6.14 12.62
N HIS A 403 -4.95 6.54 13.35
CA HIS A 403 -4.27 7.83 13.17
C HIS A 403 -3.75 8.01 11.74
N ARG A 404 -3.11 6.98 11.17
CA ARG A 404 -2.64 7.00 9.79
C ARG A 404 -3.77 7.24 8.78
N ILE A 405 -4.91 6.56 8.96
CA ILE A 405 -6.05 6.68 8.04
C ILE A 405 -6.70 8.07 8.18
N LEU A 406 -6.85 8.58 9.40
CA LEU A 406 -7.34 9.95 9.65
C LEU A 406 -6.42 10.99 9.03
N ALA A 407 -5.10 10.83 9.16
CA ALA A 407 -4.14 11.71 8.49
C ALA A 407 -4.35 11.77 6.98
N TRP A 408 -4.57 10.62 6.33
CA TRP A 408 -4.82 10.59 4.89
C TRP A 408 -6.13 11.28 4.51
N ASP A 409 -7.20 11.05 5.28
CA ASP A 409 -8.49 11.72 5.07
C ASP A 409 -8.35 13.25 5.22
N HIS A 410 -7.64 13.74 6.24
CA HIS A 410 -7.32 15.16 6.40
C HIS A 410 -6.50 15.72 5.21
N ILE A 411 -5.50 14.98 4.72
CA ILE A 411 -4.72 15.36 3.52
C ILE A 411 -5.59 15.48 2.27
N GLN A 412 -6.59 14.60 2.12
CA GLN A 412 -7.54 14.63 1.00
C GLN A 412 -8.46 15.86 1.07
N HIS A 413 -8.77 16.36 2.28
CA HIS A 413 -9.67 17.49 2.49
C HIS A 413 -8.96 18.83 2.71
N GLY A 414 -7.63 18.86 2.66
CA GLY A 414 -6.84 20.09 2.84
C GLY A 414 -6.70 20.54 4.30
N GLU A 415 -6.99 19.64 5.25
CA GLU A 415 -6.92 19.87 6.70
C GLU A 415 -5.49 19.57 7.19
N PHE A 416 -4.52 20.33 6.69
CA PHE A 416 -3.09 19.99 6.81
C PHE A 416 -2.53 20.01 8.24
N ASP A 417 -3.06 20.88 9.12
CA ASP A 417 -2.62 20.95 10.52
C ASP A 417 -3.08 19.71 11.32
N ASP A 418 -4.32 19.27 11.09
CA ASP A 418 -4.87 18.05 11.70
C ASP A 418 -4.14 16.82 11.13
N ALA A 419 -3.92 16.76 9.81
CA ALA A 419 -3.11 15.70 9.20
C ALA A 419 -1.70 15.60 9.80
N SER A 420 -1.04 16.74 10.03
CA SER A 420 0.29 16.78 10.63
C SER A 420 0.29 16.20 12.05
N THR A 421 -0.76 16.49 12.83
CA THR A 421 -0.94 15.97 14.19
C THR A 421 -1.15 14.47 14.17
N GLU A 422 -2.07 13.98 13.34
CA GLU A 422 -2.36 12.55 13.18
C GLU A 422 -1.14 11.75 12.70
N LEU A 423 -0.35 12.29 11.76
CA LEU A 423 0.90 11.65 11.33
C LEU A 423 1.96 11.60 12.45
N ALA A 424 2.05 12.64 13.27
CA ALA A 424 2.99 12.67 14.39
C ALA A 424 2.63 11.61 15.44
N ASP A 425 1.33 11.49 15.78
CA ASP A 425 0.83 10.49 16.71
C ASP A 425 1.01 9.06 16.17
N ALA A 426 0.66 8.83 14.90
CA ALA A 426 0.90 7.54 14.23
C ALA A 426 2.39 7.17 14.22
N ALA A 427 3.28 8.12 13.95
CA ALA A 427 4.72 7.89 13.94
C ALA A 427 5.27 7.58 15.34
N ALA A 428 4.74 8.24 16.37
CA ALA A 428 5.13 7.97 17.75
C ALA A 428 4.72 6.57 18.21
N LEU A 429 3.54 6.11 17.79
CA LEU A 429 3.00 4.78 18.13
C LEU A 429 3.63 3.66 17.29
N ASN A 430 3.86 3.90 15.99
CA ASN A 430 4.45 2.93 15.07
C ASN A 430 5.42 3.58 14.07
N PRO A 431 6.68 3.83 14.45
CA PRO A 431 7.66 4.51 13.59
C PRO A 431 8.15 3.65 12.40
N ARG A 432 7.75 2.37 12.33
CA ARG A 432 8.15 1.45 11.25
C ARG A 432 7.20 1.46 10.06
N ASP A 433 6.09 2.17 10.16
CA ASP A 433 5.10 2.24 9.09
C ASP A 433 5.59 3.12 7.94
N MET A 434 5.86 2.50 6.79
CA MET A 434 6.38 3.19 5.60
C MET A 434 5.34 4.10 4.94
N TRP A 435 4.04 3.84 5.15
CA TRP A 435 2.98 4.72 4.66
C TRP A 435 3.11 6.13 5.25
N LEU A 436 3.56 6.27 6.49
CA LEU A 436 3.68 7.57 7.12
C LEU A 436 4.74 8.46 6.45
N ARG A 437 5.82 7.86 5.94
CA ARG A 437 6.84 8.58 5.15
C ARG A 437 6.26 9.07 3.82
N TYR A 438 5.45 8.24 3.18
CA TYR A 438 4.75 8.62 1.95
C TYR A 438 3.74 9.74 2.22
N TYR A 439 2.86 9.59 3.22
CA TYR A 439 1.84 10.59 3.56
C TYR A 439 2.44 11.91 4.04
N LEU A 440 3.53 11.90 4.81
CA LEU A 440 4.25 13.12 5.16
C LEU A 440 4.79 13.85 3.93
N SER A 441 5.25 13.10 2.92
CA SER A 441 5.73 13.67 1.66
C SER A 441 4.58 14.28 0.84
N VAL A 442 3.43 13.59 0.79
CA VAL A 442 2.20 14.11 0.15
C VAL A 442 1.70 15.37 0.88
N LEU A 443 1.66 15.36 2.22
CA LEU A 443 1.25 16.49 3.05
C LEU A 443 2.11 17.72 2.74
N LYS A 444 3.44 17.58 2.77
CA LYS A 444 4.37 18.67 2.47
C LYS A 444 4.16 19.25 1.07
N TYR A 445 3.93 18.39 0.08
CA TYR A 445 3.66 18.82 -1.29
C TYR A 445 2.32 19.56 -1.41
N ARG A 446 1.22 18.99 -0.90
CA ARG A 446 -0.12 19.57 -1.00
C ARG A 446 -0.25 20.87 -0.19
N ASP A 447 0.36 20.94 1.00
CA ASP A 447 0.38 22.15 1.82
C ASP A 447 1.13 23.30 1.11
N ALA A 448 2.30 23.01 0.53
CA ALA A 448 3.07 23.96 -0.25
C ALA A 448 2.31 24.44 -1.50
N GLN A 449 1.65 23.52 -2.21
CA GLN A 449 0.82 23.84 -3.36
C GLN A 449 -0.35 24.76 -2.99
N ALA A 450 -1.06 24.46 -1.91
CA ALA A 450 -2.21 25.23 -1.44
C ALA A 450 -1.81 26.63 -0.93
N LYS A 451 -0.65 26.75 -0.29
CA LYS A 451 -0.10 28.02 0.21
C LYS A 451 0.69 28.81 -0.83
N HIS A 452 0.95 28.22 -2.00
CA HIS A 452 1.85 28.75 -3.03
C HIS A 452 3.25 29.10 -2.48
N THR A 453 3.80 28.22 -1.63
CA THR A 453 5.13 28.35 -1.02
C THR A 453 6.05 27.21 -1.46
N ASP A 454 7.35 27.34 -1.18
CA ASP A 454 8.31 26.25 -1.40
C ASP A 454 8.07 25.06 -0.45
N ILE A 455 8.35 23.84 -0.93
CA ILE A 455 8.25 22.64 -0.12
C ILE A 455 9.30 22.67 0.99
N GLN A 456 8.84 22.54 2.24
CA GLN A 456 9.73 22.52 3.40
C GLN A 456 10.37 21.14 3.61
N GLY A 457 11.64 21.11 4.00
CA GLY A 457 12.34 19.86 4.33
C GLY A 457 12.59 18.93 3.14
N LEU A 458 12.81 19.49 1.94
CA LEU A 458 13.10 18.75 0.70
C LEU A 458 14.14 17.62 0.83
N PRO A 459 15.29 17.79 1.53
CA PRO A 459 16.25 16.69 1.72
C PRO A 459 15.64 15.47 2.41
N ASN A 460 14.83 15.70 3.44
CA ASN A 460 14.19 14.64 4.21
C ASN A 460 13.08 13.97 3.40
N MET A 461 12.27 14.76 2.68
CA MET A 461 11.28 14.22 1.74
C MET A 461 11.93 13.30 0.68
N MET A 462 13.08 13.70 0.13
CA MET A 462 13.80 12.86 -0.84
C MET A 462 14.38 11.58 -0.23
N LEU A 463 14.72 11.55 1.06
CA LEU A 463 15.17 10.35 1.76
C LEU A 463 13.96 9.44 2.06
N ASP A 464 12.89 10.01 2.60
CA ASP A 464 11.64 9.33 2.90
C ASP A 464 11.07 8.62 1.67
N LEU A 465 10.99 9.32 0.53
CA LEU A 465 10.51 8.75 -0.73
C LEU A 465 11.42 7.64 -1.27
N ARG A 466 12.74 7.69 -1.03
CA ARG A 466 13.63 6.58 -1.40
C ARG A 466 13.37 5.35 -0.55
N SER A 467 13.18 5.52 0.76
CA SER A 467 12.80 4.41 1.64
C SER A 467 11.46 3.80 1.27
N VAL A 468 10.47 4.62 0.88
CA VAL A 468 9.19 4.15 0.34
C VAL A 468 9.40 3.33 -0.94
N LEU A 469 10.26 3.78 -1.85
CA LEU A 469 10.56 3.06 -3.10
C LEU A 469 11.41 1.80 -2.90
N GLU A 470 12.18 1.71 -1.82
CA GLU A 470 12.85 0.47 -1.41
C GLU A 470 11.85 -0.56 -0.86
N TRP A 471 10.81 -0.08 -0.18
CA TRP A 471 9.72 -0.92 0.35
C TRP A 471 8.72 -1.35 -0.73
N TYR A 472 8.28 -0.42 -1.58
CA TYR A 472 7.36 -0.67 -2.70
C TYR A 472 7.89 -0.04 -4.00
N PRO A 473 8.70 -0.78 -4.77
CA PRO A 473 9.38 -0.25 -5.97
C PRO A 473 8.47 0.13 -7.13
N GLU A 474 7.20 -0.26 -7.11
CA GLU A 474 6.24 0.06 -8.17
C GLU A 474 5.36 1.29 -7.83
N MET A 475 5.62 2.01 -6.74
CA MET A 475 4.77 3.13 -6.29
C MET A 475 4.97 4.35 -7.20
N ALA A 476 4.14 4.49 -8.24
CA ALA A 476 4.30 5.55 -9.23
C ALA A 476 4.22 6.95 -8.61
N GLY A 477 3.30 7.15 -7.65
CA GLY A 477 3.16 8.43 -6.94
C GLY A 477 4.38 8.81 -6.10
N ALA A 478 5.16 7.84 -5.60
CA ALA A 478 6.40 8.13 -4.90
C ALA A 478 7.53 8.57 -5.85
N TYR A 479 7.58 8.01 -7.06
CA TYR A 479 8.48 8.48 -8.11
C TYR A 479 8.16 9.90 -8.58
N ASP A 480 6.87 10.21 -8.76
CA ASP A 480 6.38 11.54 -9.14
C ASP A 480 6.76 12.59 -8.08
N LEU A 481 6.41 12.37 -6.80
CA LEU A 481 6.81 13.26 -5.72
C LEU A 481 8.34 13.42 -5.61
N LEU A 482 9.10 12.36 -5.88
CA LEU A 482 10.56 12.42 -5.88
C LEU A 482 11.09 13.23 -7.07
N ALA A 483 10.41 13.20 -8.22
CA ALA A 483 10.74 14.02 -9.37
C ALA A 483 10.49 15.51 -9.07
N ILE A 484 9.34 15.83 -8.47
CA ILE A 484 9.00 17.19 -8.02
C ILE A 484 10.07 17.70 -7.04
N ALA A 485 10.36 16.94 -5.98
CA ALA A 485 11.35 17.32 -4.98
C ALA A 485 12.76 17.52 -5.57
N ARG A 486 13.15 16.70 -6.56
CA ARG A 486 14.43 16.84 -7.27
C ARG A 486 14.45 18.05 -8.20
N ASN A 487 13.32 18.38 -8.83
CA ASN A 487 13.20 19.53 -9.70
C ASN A 487 13.31 20.83 -8.90
N GLU A 488 12.61 20.92 -7.77
CA GLU A 488 12.73 22.05 -6.82
C GLU A 488 14.14 22.13 -6.20
N GLY A 489 14.75 20.99 -5.89
CA GLY A 489 16.14 20.90 -5.46
C GLY A 489 17.18 21.28 -6.54
N GLY A 490 16.74 21.61 -7.76
CA GLY A 490 17.59 22.08 -8.86
C GLY A 490 18.24 20.98 -9.69
N SER A 491 17.90 19.71 -9.47
CA SER A 491 18.45 18.57 -10.22
C SER A 491 17.48 18.07 -11.30
N THR A 492 17.33 18.84 -12.37
CA THR A 492 16.40 18.49 -13.45
C THR A 492 16.70 17.15 -14.16
N PRO A 493 17.96 16.68 -14.33
CA PRO A 493 18.20 15.35 -14.91
C PRO A 493 17.70 14.21 -14.02
N ALA A 494 17.88 14.32 -12.70
CA ALA A 494 17.40 13.32 -11.75
C ALA A 494 15.87 13.36 -11.60
N ALA A 495 15.27 14.54 -11.73
CA ALA A 495 13.82 14.72 -11.81
C ALA A 495 13.25 14.03 -13.05
N LEU A 496 13.83 14.30 -14.25
CA LEU A 496 13.41 13.64 -15.49
C LEU A 496 13.48 12.12 -15.43
N GLN A 497 14.49 11.56 -14.75
CA GLN A 497 14.61 10.12 -14.57
C GLN A 497 13.49 9.55 -13.68
N ALA A 498 13.20 10.21 -12.55
CA ALA A 498 12.15 9.78 -11.63
C ALA A 498 10.77 9.90 -12.28
N GLU A 499 10.49 11.00 -12.97
CA GLU A 499 9.21 11.24 -13.64
C GLU A 499 8.93 10.20 -14.73
N ARG A 500 9.95 9.86 -15.53
CA ARG A 500 9.83 8.79 -16.53
C ARG A 500 9.55 7.43 -15.89
N ALA A 501 10.04 7.18 -14.68
CA ALA A 501 9.71 5.95 -13.96
C ALA A 501 8.24 5.95 -13.53
N ALA A 502 7.71 7.07 -13.02
CA ALA A 502 6.29 7.23 -12.69
C ALA A 502 5.39 6.98 -13.92
N ILE A 503 5.73 7.61 -15.07
CA ILE A 503 4.98 7.43 -16.33
C ILE A 503 5.08 5.98 -16.85
N ASN A 504 6.23 5.32 -16.71
CA ASN A 504 6.37 3.92 -17.14
C ASN A 504 5.52 2.96 -16.28
N LEU A 505 5.31 3.29 -15.01
CA LEU A 505 4.49 2.52 -14.09
C LEU A 505 2.99 2.78 -14.30
N SER A 506 2.62 4.04 -14.58
CA SER A 506 1.23 4.47 -14.78
C SER A 506 1.10 5.37 -16.02
N PRO A 507 1.13 4.81 -17.24
CA PRO A 507 1.24 5.55 -18.50
C PRO A 507 0.02 6.40 -18.85
N ARG A 508 -1.11 6.18 -18.19
CA ARG A 508 -2.37 6.92 -18.40
C ARG A 508 -2.57 8.08 -17.44
N ASN A 509 -1.72 8.26 -16.43
CA ASN A 509 -1.87 9.36 -15.48
C ASN A 509 -1.34 10.66 -16.09
N GLU A 510 -2.26 11.55 -16.47
CA GLU A 510 -1.94 12.81 -17.13
C GLU A 510 -1.23 13.82 -16.22
N LEU A 511 -1.36 13.70 -14.90
CA LEU A 511 -0.65 14.55 -13.95
C LEU A 511 0.87 14.33 -14.04
N TYR A 512 1.32 13.08 -14.21
CA TYR A 512 2.74 12.77 -14.42
C TYR A 512 3.27 13.35 -15.75
N ILE A 513 2.42 13.33 -16.79
CA ILE A 513 2.75 13.99 -18.07
C ILE A 513 2.88 15.51 -17.89
N PHE A 514 2.03 16.11 -17.06
CA PHE A 514 2.09 17.52 -16.71
C PHE A 514 3.37 17.86 -15.93
N HIS A 515 3.73 17.08 -14.90
CA HIS A 515 4.98 17.27 -14.16
C HIS A 515 6.22 17.07 -15.04
N LEU A 516 6.19 16.12 -15.99
CA LEU A 516 7.24 16.01 -17.01
C LEU A 516 7.39 17.29 -17.85
N ALA A 517 6.27 17.92 -18.23
CA ALA A 517 6.30 19.19 -18.94
C ALA A 517 6.87 20.33 -18.07
N GLN A 518 6.52 20.38 -16.78
CA GLN A 518 7.12 21.32 -15.82
C GLN A 518 8.65 21.16 -15.74
N ILE A 519 9.14 19.92 -15.66
CA ILE A 519 10.58 19.64 -15.61
C ILE A 519 11.26 20.06 -16.93
N TYR A 520 10.60 19.88 -18.08
CA TYR A 520 11.11 20.39 -19.36
C TYR A 520 11.18 21.91 -19.42
N VAL A 521 10.16 22.62 -18.90
CA VAL A 521 10.20 24.09 -18.77
C VAL A 521 11.37 24.52 -17.88
N ALA A 522 11.52 23.92 -16.70
CA ALA A 522 12.63 24.19 -15.78
C ALA A 522 14.01 23.91 -16.43
N SER A 523 14.08 22.91 -17.30
CA SER A 523 15.28 22.56 -18.09
C SER A 523 15.47 23.39 -19.36
N LYS A 524 14.62 24.40 -19.61
CA LYS A 524 14.61 25.22 -20.84
C LYS A 524 14.43 24.41 -22.13
N LYS A 525 13.80 23.24 -22.05
CA LYS A 525 13.43 22.37 -23.18
C LYS A 525 12.04 22.74 -23.68
N TRP A 526 11.95 23.87 -24.36
CA TRP A 526 10.68 24.50 -24.75
C TRP A 526 9.84 23.64 -25.70
N GLU A 527 10.43 23.10 -26.77
CA GLU A 527 9.68 22.35 -27.79
C GLU A 527 9.05 21.06 -27.22
N PRO A 528 9.77 20.20 -26.45
CA PRO A 528 9.15 19.06 -25.78
C PRO A 528 8.06 19.45 -24.77
N ALA A 529 8.26 20.52 -24.00
CA ALA A 529 7.26 21.01 -23.05
C ALA A 529 5.98 21.45 -23.77
N GLN A 530 6.12 22.25 -24.82
CA GLN A 530 5.00 22.75 -25.61
C GLN A 530 4.19 21.60 -26.22
N ASN A 531 4.86 20.59 -26.79
CA ASN A 531 4.19 19.42 -27.38
C ASN A 531 3.39 18.59 -26.36
N LEU A 532 3.82 18.53 -25.10
CA LEU A 532 3.06 17.86 -24.05
C LEU A 532 1.87 18.71 -23.61
N LEU A 533 2.10 20.01 -23.35
CA LEU A 533 1.06 20.89 -22.83
C LEU A 533 -0.05 21.18 -23.84
N GLU A 534 0.26 21.26 -25.14
CA GLU A 534 -0.76 21.38 -26.19
C GLU A 534 -1.67 20.15 -26.26
N ARG A 535 -1.16 18.97 -25.92
CA ARG A 535 -1.99 17.76 -25.80
C ARG A 535 -2.84 17.80 -24.54
N LEU A 536 -2.24 18.13 -23.39
CA LEU A 536 -2.92 18.20 -22.10
C LEU A 536 -4.01 19.29 -22.04
N LYS A 537 -3.90 20.35 -22.85
CA LYS A 537 -4.97 21.35 -23.05
C LYS A 537 -6.31 20.76 -23.48
N ALA A 538 -6.28 19.60 -24.14
CA ALA A 538 -7.45 18.86 -24.62
C ALA A 538 -7.82 17.67 -23.73
N SER A 539 -7.24 17.59 -22.52
CA SER A 539 -7.57 16.59 -21.49
C SER A 539 -9.08 16.55 -21.20
N SER A 540 -9.57 15.38 -20.84
CA SER A 540 -10.92 15.20 -20.28
C SER A 540 -11.04 15.78 -18.87
N ASP A 541 -9.93 15.88 -18.14
CA ASP A 541 -9.85 16.53 -16.83
C ASP A 541 -9.71 18.06 -17.00
N PRO A 542 -10.73 18.85 -16.60
CA PRO A 542 -10.69 20.30 -16.69
C PRO A 542 -9.55 20.94 -15.88
N GLN A 543 -9.13 20.33 -14.77
CA GLN A 543 -8.06 20.84 -13.92
C GLN A 543 -6.71 20.71 -14.62
N ILE A 544 -6.41 19.54 -15.18
CA ILE A 544 -5.19 19.32 -15.98
C ILE A 544 -5.18 20.24 -17.20
N GLY A 545 -6.32 20.37 -17.88
CA GLY A 545 -6.46 21.29 -19.01
C GLY A 545 -6.22 22.76 -18.64
N ALA A 546 -6.61 23.19 -17.44
CA ALA A 546 -6.33 24.54 -16.94
C ALA A 546 -4.86 24.74 -16.57
N LEU A 547 -4.27 23.80 -15.81
CA LEU A 547 -2.86 23.80 -15.43
C LEU A 547 -1.94 23.83 -16.66
N ALA A 548 -2.28 23.08 -17.71
CA ALA A 548 -1.52 23.05 -18.95
C ALA A 548 -1.52 24.40 -19.68
N LYS A 549 -2.66 25.13 -19.70
CA LYS A 549 -2.76 26.47 -20.29
C LYS A 549 -1.89 27.47 -19.53
N GLU A 550 -2.00 27.46 -18.20
CA GLU A 550 -1.23 28.36 -17.35
C GLU A 550 0.29 28.15 -17.52
N LEU A 551 0.74 26.89 -17.53
CA LEU A 551 2.15 26.57 -17.72
C LEU A 551 2.65 26.95 -19.12
N LEU A 552 1.83 26.82 -20.17
CA LEU A 552 2.18 27.30 -21.52
C LEU A 552 2.39 28.80 -21.56
N ASP A 553 1.49 29.57 -20.97
CA ASP A 553 1.59 31.03 -20.92
C ASP A 553 2.83 31.48 -20.15
N ARG A 554 3.09 30.84 -19.00
CA ARG A 554 4.30 31.08 -18.21
C ARG A 554 5.57 30.71 -18.99
N ALA A 555 5.62 29.54 -19.61
CA ALA A 555 6.78 29.10 -20.39
C ALA A 555 7.05 30.01 -21.60
N ALA A 556 6.00 30.50 -22.28
CA ALA A 556 6.14 31.46 -23.37
C ALA A 556 6.71 32.80 -22.90
N ASN A 557 6.24 33.30 -21.75
CA ASN A 557 6.76 34.51 -21.13
C ASN A 557 8.22 34.34 -20.68
N GLU A 558 8.57 33.22 -20.05
CA GLU A 558 9.94 32.89 -19.67
C GLU A 558 10.88 32.80 -20.88
N ARG A 559 10.44 32.16 -21.97
CA ARG A 559 11.20 32.07 -23.22
C ARG A 559 11.42 33.45 -23.85
N ARG A 560 10.44 34.35 -23.77
CA ARG A 560 10.49 35.69 -24.39
C ARG A 560 11.25 36.72 -23.57
N TYR A 561 11.08 36.71 -22.25
CA TYR A 561 11.55 37.75 -21.35
C TYR A 561 12.67 37.29 -20.40
N GLY A 562 12.95 35.99 -20.32
CA GLY A 562 14.00 35.43 -19.46
C GLY A 562 13.71 35.51 -17.95
N ILE A 563 12.50 35.91 -17.56
CA ILE A 563 12.08 36.06 -16.16
C ILE A 563 10.89 35.12 -15.89
N PRO A 564 11.01 34.18 -14.93
CA PRO A 564 9.86 33.45 -14.42
C PRO A 564 8.94 34.41 -13.66
N LEU A 565 7.88 34.88 -14.32
CA LEU A 565 6.81 35.63 -13.66
C LEU A 565 5.97 34.61 -12.89
N GLY A 566 6.24 34.48 -11.58
CA GLY A 566 5.52 33.58 -10.67
C GLY A 566 6.39 32.80 -9.69
N ALA A 567 7.72 32.81 -9.84
CA ALA A 567 8.61 32.28 -8.81
C ALA A 567 8.77 33.33 -7.71
N GLY A 568 8.02 33.16 -6.63
CA GLY A 568 8.30 33.80 -5.36
C GLY A 568 9.78 33.66 -5.03
N THR A 569 10.36 34.80 -4.72
CA THR A 569 11.71 35.08 -4.25
C THR A 569 12.45 34.00 -3.45
N ALA A 570 13.74 33.90 -3.77
CA ALA A 570 14.88 33.53 -2.92
C ALA A 570 15.21 32.04 -2.77
N GLN A 571 16.35 31.65 -3.38
CA GLN A 571 17.26 30.65 -2.84
C GLN A 571 17.61 31.03 -1.39
N THR A 572 16.76 30.67 -0.44
CA THR A 572 17.18 30.53 0.94
C THR A 572 18.00 29.25 1.00
N LYS A 573 19.19 29.33 1.59
CA LYS A 573 19.96 28.14 1.94
C LYS A 573 19.08 27.30 2.86
N LEU A 574 18.49 26.23 2.32
CA LEU A 574 17.68 25.26 3.05
C LEU A 574 18.54 24.66 4.17
N THR A 575 18.29 25.08 5.41
CA THR A 575 18.75 24.34 6.59
C THR A 575 17.87 23.10 6.76
N PRO A 576 18.42 21.91 7.03
CA PRO A 576 17.62 20.72 7.31
C PRO A 576 16.68 21.00 8.49
N GLN A 577 15.38 20.90 8.26
CA GLN A 577 14.38 21.02 9.31
C GLN A 577 13.97 19.59 9.71
N LYS A 578 14.09 19.28 11.01
CA LYS A 578 13.86 17.92 11.53
C LYS A 578 12.43 17.48 11.26
N SER A 579 12.28 16.37 10.53
CA SER A 579 11.04 15.63 10.36
C SER A 579 10.59 15.04 11.72
N PRO A 580 9.28 14.81 11.96
CA PRO A 580 8.84 13.98 13.08
C PRO A 580 9.57 12.63 13.13
N PHE A 581 9.89 12.05 11.96
CA PHE A 581 10.71 10.84 11.86
C PHE A 581 12.16 11.07 12.24
N ASP A 582 12.76 12.23 11.97
CA ASP A 582 14.13 12.52 12.39
C ASP A 582 14.20 12.66 13.91
N VAL A 583 13.18 13.24 14.54
CA VAL A 583 13.10 13.34 16.00
C VAL A 583 12.91 11.96 16.61
N LEU A 584 12.03 11.13 16.03
CA LEU A 584 11.80 9.76 16.50
C LEU A 584 12.97 8.82 16.23
N GLU A 585 13.68 8.99 15.11
CA GLU A 585 14.90 8.26 14.78
C GLU A 585 16.07 8.72 15.63
N GLU A 586 16.22 10.02 15.89
CA GLU A 586 17.18 10.54 16.85
C GLU A 586 16.86 10.06 18.26
N ASP A 587 15.59 10.00 18.66
CA ASP A 587 15.19 9.53 19.99
C ASP A 587 15.22 8.00 20.09
N ALA A 588 14.98 7.28 18.99
CA ALA A 588 15.22 5.84 18.90
C ALA A 588 16.72 5.54 18.85
N ALA A 589 17.53 6.40 18.24
CA ALA A 589 18.99 6.32 18.25
C ALA A 589 19.52 6.69 19.63
N LYS A 590 18.98 7.69 20.33
CA LYS A 590 19.28 8.01 21.73
C LYS A 590 18.80 6.93 22.68
N ARG A 591 17.66 6.27 22.41
CA ARG A 591 17.17 5.12 23.20
C ARG A 591 17.97 3.85 22.91
N ALA A 592 18.35 3.60 21.67
CA ALA A 592 19.25 2.52 21.29
C ALA A 592 20.68 2.81 21.77
N ASP A 593 21.07 4.08 21.83
CA ASP A 593 22.29 4.55 22.45
C ASP A 593 22.15 4.59 23.96
N ALA A 594 20.95 4.65 24.56
CA ALA A 594 20.70 4.48 26.00
C ALA A 594 20.71 3.00 26.41
N GLU A 595 20.18 2.13 25.56
CA GLU A 595 20.27 0.68 25.67
C GLU A 595 21.69 0.19 25.37
N LYS A 596 22.39 0.83 24.42
CA LYS A 596 23.82 0.67 24.21
C LYS A 596 24.67 1.46 25.20
N THR A 597 24.22 2.50 25.90
CA THR A 597 25.00 3.17 26.97
C THR A 597 24.69 2.61 28.36
N GLY A 598 23.75 1.69 28.46
CA GLY A 598 23.84 0.54 29.36
C GLY A 598 25.09 -0.33 29.11
N GLN A 599 25.74 -0.18 27.94
CA GLN A 599 27.04 -0.76 27.59
C GLN A 599 27.90 0.17 26.69
N SER A 600 28.39 1.27 27.27
CA SER A 600 29.46 2.16 26.76
C SER A 600 29.06 3.39 25.92
N GLY A 601 29.41 4.56 26.45
CA GLY A 601 29.35 5.86 25.79
C GLY A 601 30.63 6.22 25.02
N GLY A 602 30.48 7.16 24.08
CA GLY A 602 31.57 7.98 23.57
C GLY A 602 31.69 9.31 24.34
N PRO A 603 32.56 10.26 23.94
CA PRO A 603 33.42 10.26 22.74
C PRO A 603 34.90 10.61 23.04
N GLY A 604 35.82 10.12 22.21
CA GLY A 604 37.21 10.58 22.23
C GLY A 604 38.13 9.63 21.49
N ASP A 605 38.63 10.08 20.35
CA ASP A 605 39.61 9.40 19.50
C ASP A 605 40.88 9.03 20.29
N GLN A 606 40.91 7.84 20.88
CA GLN A 606 42.11 7.20 21.38
C GLN A 606 42.08 5.75 20.91
N ARG A 607 43.03 5.41 20.02
CA ARG A 607 43.34 4.03 19.61
C ARG A 607 43.18 3.07 20.78
N LEU A 608 42.13 2.23 20.73
CA LEU A 608 41.85 1.20 21.74
C LEU A 608 43.09 0.32 21.93
N ASP A 609 43.79 0.54 23.03
CA ASP A 609 44.93 -0.27 23.45
C ASP A 609 44.42 -1.67 23.84
N LYS A 610 44.64 -2.66 22.98
CA LYS A 610 44.15 -4.05 23.14
C LYS A 610 45.00 -4.90 24.11
N ARG A 611 46.00 -4.32 24.80
CA ARG A 611 46.83 -5.07 25.77
C ARG A 611 45.96 -5.57 26.95
N PRO A 612 46.14 -6.83 27.41
CA PRO A 612 45.39 -7.36 28.53
C PRO A 612 45.78 -6.62 29.81
N THR A 613 44.78 -6.23 30.60
CA THR A 613 44.96 -5.58 31.89
C THR A 613 45.52 -6.60 32.90
N LYS A 614 46.58 -6.22 33.60
CA LYS A 614 47.17 -6.95 34.73
C LYS A 614 46.89 -6.23 36.03
N PHE A 615 46.89 -7.00 37.10
CA PHE A 615 46.60 -6.56 38.46
C PHE A 615 47.89 -6.58 39.29
N PHE A 616 48.13 -5.52 40.07
CA PHE A 616 49.25 -5.45 41.01
C PHE A 616 48.82 -4.77 42.30
N GLN A 617 49.02 -5.46 43.43
CA GLN A 617 48.73 -4.94 44.76
C GLN A 617 50.05 -4.64 45.46
N GLY A 618 50.18 -3.43 46.01
CA GLY A 618 51.42 -2.99 46.63
C GLY A 618 51.30 -1.68 47.38
N ARG A 619 52.45 -1.04 47.61
CA ARG A 619 52.56 0.25 48.30
C ARG A 619 53.01 1.32 47.33
N LEU A 620 52.23 2.39 47.21
CA LEU A 620 52.55 3.58 46.44
C LEU A 620 53.62 4.38 47.20
N VAL A 621 54.81 4.45 46.63
CA VAL A 621 55.98 5.05 47.28
C VAL A 621 56.16 6.50 46.83
N ASP A 622 55.86 6.79 45.56
CA ASP A 622 56.05 8.12 44.98
C ASP A 622 55.09 8.36 43.80
N VAL A 623 54.71 9.62 43.61
CA VAL A 623 53.90 10.11 42.49
C VAL A 623 54.58 11.34 41.89
N ASP A 624 55.06 11.20 40.66
CA ASP A 624 55.67 12.30 39.91
C ASP A 624 54.65 12.92 38.95
N CYS A 625 54.22 14.14 39.26
CA CYS A 625 53.30 14.94 38.44
C CYS A 625 54.01 16.08 37.68
N SER A 626 55.32 16.00 37.48
CA SER A 626 56.10 17.05 36.81
C SER A 626 55.64 17.35 35.37
N GLN A 627 54.88 16.44 34.74
CA GLN A 627 54.31 16.60 33.41
C GLN A 627 52.78 16.57 33.40
N ALA A 628 52.13 17.47 34.14
CA ALA A 628 50.67 17.58 34.15
C ALA A 628 50.08 17.74 32.72
N PRO A 629 48.97 17.03 32.39
CA PRO A 629 48.12 16.24 33.29
C PRO A 629 48.57 14.77 33.48
N ALA A 630 49.73 14.36 32.98
CA ALA A 630 50.24 13.00 33.20
C ALA A 630 50.93 12.87 34.57
N ALA A 631 50.87 11.68 35.15
CA ALA A 631 51.59 11.33 36.38
C ALA A 631 52.27 9.96 36.27
N ILE A 632 53.40 9.77 36.96
CA ILE A 632 54.08 8.49 37.07
C ILE A 632 54.01 8.01 38.52
N LEU A 633 53.36 6.87 38.73
CA LEU A 633 53.22 6.23 40.03
C LEU A 633 54.27 5.14 40.21
N THR A 634 54.98 5.16 41.33
CA THR A 634 55.93 4.11 41.70
C THR A 634 55.31 3.22 42.78
N VAL A 635 54.96 1.98 42.43
CA VAL A 635 54.33 1.01 43.33
C VAL A 635 55.26 -0.17 43.58
N THR A 636 55.44 -0.54 44.85
CA THR A 636 56.35 -1.61 45.27
C THR A 636 55.64 -2.71 46.05
N ALA A 637 55.98 -3.98 45.77
CA ALA A 637 55.53 -5.14 46.53
C ALA A 637 56.53 -6.30 46.34
N GLU A 638 56.82 -7.05 47.41
CA GLU A 638 57.59 -8.31 47.38
C GLU A 638 58.89 -8.24 46.55
N GLY A 639 59.67 -7.16 46.70
CA GLY A 639 60.95 -6.97 46.01
C GLY A 639 60.84 -6.50 44.56
N ARG A 640 59.64 -6.23 44.04
CA ARG A 640 59.39 -5.69 42.69
C ARG A 640 58.89 -4.25 42.77
N SER A 641 59.41 -3.41 41.87
CA SER A 641 59.03 -2.00 41.72
C SER A 641 58.48 -1.76 40.31
N LEU A 642 57.28 -1.19 40.22
CA LEU A 642 56.61 -0.84 38.97
C LEU A 642 56.49 0.68 38.85
N LYS A 643 56.88 1.22 37.69
CA LYS A 643 56.61 2.61 37.30
C LYS A 643 55.46 2.65 36.32
N LEU A 644 54.33 3.18 36.74
CA LEU A 644 53.09 3.15 35.98
C LEU A 644 52.66 4.57 35.61
N ARG A 645 52.35 4.79 34.33
CA ARG A 645 51.96 6.10 33.80
C ARG A 645 50.43 6.24 33.80
N ALA A 646 49.92 7.29 34.43
CA ALA A 646 48.57 7.79 34.18
C ALA A 646 48.69 8.90 33.11
N ALA A 647 48.04 8.70 31.96
CA ALA A 647 48.12 9.66 30.84
C ALA A 647 47.45 11.01 31.17
N ASP A 648 46.36 10.94 31.92
CA ASP A 648 45.69 12.07 32.54
C ASP A 648 45.19 11.62 33.93
N TYR A 649 45.80 12.14 35.00
CA TYR A 649 45.43 11.73 36.36
C TYR A 649 44.08 12.33 36.80
N LYS A 650 43.53 13.32 36.09
CA LYS A 650 42.22 13.92 36.40
C LYS A 650 41.03 13.09 35.90
N SER A 651 41.25 12.29 34.86
CA SER A 651 40.27 11.34 34.32
C SER A 651 40.55 9.89 34.75
N LEU A 652 41.53 9.67 35.64
CA LEU A 652 41.87 8.36 36.16
C LEU A 652 40.76 7.83 37.07
N VAL A 653 40.30 6.60 36.81
CA VAL A 653 39.32 5.92 37.67
C VAL A 653 39.96 5.63 39.03
N LEU A 654 39.49 6.35 40.05
CA LEU A 654 39.88 6.20 41.45
C LEU A 654 38.80 5.48 42.25
N ILE A 655 39.23 4.59 43.13
CA ILE A 655 38.35 3.88 44.06
C ILE A 655 38.91 4.08 45.47
N GLY A 656 38.10 4.59 46.39
CA GLY A 656 38.52 4.87 47.78
C GLY A 656 39.12 6.25 48.04
N ALA A 657 39.11 7.15 47.04
CA ALA A 657 39.45 8.56 47.18
C ALA A 657 38.67 9.41 46.18
N ASP A 658 38.22 10.61 46.60
CA ASP A 658 37.43 11.52 45.75
C ASP A 658 38.28 12.21 44.69
N ASP A 659 39.56 12.51 44.99
CA ASP A 659 40.49 13.20 44.11
C ASP A 659 41.88 12.54 44.06
N PHE A 660 42.56 12.62 42.91
CA PHE A 660 43.96 12.23 42.77
C PHE A 660 44.88 13.27 43.41
N SER A 661 45.87 12.84 44.21
CA SER A 661 46.87 13.75 44.76
C SER A 661 48.30 13.33 44.41
N CYS A 662 49.05 14.31 43.90
CA CYS A 662 50.48 14.20 43.62
C CYS A 662 51.34 14.08 44.88
N ASP A 663 50.77 14.36 46.06
CA ASP A 663 51.47 14.27 47.34
C ASP A 663 51.34 12.87 47.98
N TRP A 664 50.66 11.93 47.32
CA TRP A 664 50.47 10.59 47.85
C TRP A 664 51.78 9.83 47.97
N ARG A 665 52.08 9.46 49.22
CA ARG A 665 53.21 8.61 49.60
C ARG A 665 52.77 7.60 50.65
N ASP A 666 53.41 6.45 50.65
CA ASP A 666 53.24 5.34 51.60
C ASP A 666 51.82 4.76 51.72
N ARG A 667 51.01 4.83 50.66
CA ARG A 667 49.62 4.29 50.65
C ARG A 667 49.56 2.86 50.15
N ARG A 668 48.65 2.05 50.70
CA ARG A 668 48.35 0.73 50.12
C ARG A 668 47.45 0.94 48.93
N VAL A 669 47.86 0.37 47.80
CA VAL A 669 47.14 0.54 46.54
C VAL A 669 46.98 -0.77 45.81
N THR A 670 45.90 -0.85 45.06
CA THR A 670 45.66 -1.89 44.09
C THR A 670 45.54 -1.23 42.72
N VAL A 671 46.37 -1.67 41.78
CA VAL A 671 46.48 -1.04 40.46
C VAL A 671 46.13 -2.03 39.36
N ASN A 672 45.18 -1.65 38.53
CA ASN A 672 44.93 -2.29 37.25
C ASN A 672 45.71 -1.53 36.18
N TYR A 673 46.59 -2.22 35.44
CA TYR A 673 47.49 -1.57 34.48
C TYR A 673 47.72 -2.43 33.23
N LYS A 674 48.03 -1.79 32.11
CA LYS A 674 48.44 -2.47 30.88
C LYS A 674 49.96 -2.48 30.80
N PRO A 675 50.62 -3.65 30.73
CA PRO A 675 52.08 -3.72 30.76
C PRO A 675 52.71 -3.11 29.50
N GLY A 676 53.70 -2.23 29.68
CA GLY A 676 54.59 -1.72 28.62
C GLY A 676 55.92 -2.47 28.53
N GLY A 677 56.21 -3.31 29.53
CA GLY A 677 57.47 -4.01 29.76
C GLY A 677 57.44 -4.78 31.08
N SER A 678 58.59 -5.26 31.58
CA SER A 678 58.65 -6.07 32.81
C SER A 678 58.46 -5.27 34.10
N THR A 679 58.74 -3.96 34.07
CA THR A 679 58.69 -3.04 35.23
C THR A 679 57.91 -1.75 34.98
N ASN A 680 57.21 -1.63 33.85
CA ASN A 680 56.45 -0.42 33.49
C ASN A 680 55.11 -0.75 32.80
N GLY A 681 54.23 0.25 32.73
CA GLY A 681 52.95 0.16 32.05
C GLY A 681 52.07 1.39 32.25
N ASP A 682 50.86 1.33 31.71
CA ASP A 682 49.88 2.42 31.74
C ASP A 682 48.75 2.06 32.71
N VAL A 683 48.42 2.97 33.63
CA VAL A 683 47.37 2.76 34.64
C VAL A 683 46.00 2.83 33.99
N VAL A 684 45.16 1.86 34.32
CA VAL A 684 43.75 1.79 33.93
C VAL A 684 42.85 2.24 35.08
N SER A 685 43.10 1.74 36.30
CA SER A 685 42.43 2.22 37.52
C SER A 685 43.31 2.02 38.75
N LEU A 686 43.06 2.85 39.77
CA LEU A 686 43.80 2.86 41.02
C LEU A 686 42.83 2.86 42.21
N GLU A 687 42.87 1.79 43.00
CA GLU A 687 42.18 1.72 44.28
C GLU A 687 43.17 2.08 45.39
N VAL A 688 42.80 3.04 46.23
CA VAL A 688 43.59 3.50 47.38
C VAL A 688 42.90 3.07 48.65
N ARG A 689 43.64 2.43 49.56
CA ARG A 689 43.14 1.96 50.86
C ARG A 689 43.87 2.59 52.04
#